data_AF-A0A5C7M993-F1
#
_entry.id   AF-A0A5C7M993-F1
#
_cell.length_a   1.000
_cell.length_b   1.000
_cell.length_c   1.000
_cell.angle_alpha   90.00
_cell.angle_beta   90.00
_cell.angle_gamma   90.00
#
_symmetry.space_group_name_H-M   'P 1'
#
loop_
_entity.id
_entity.type
_entity.pdbx_description
1 polymer ?
#
loop_
_entity_poly.entity_id
_entity_poly.type
_entity_poly.pdbx_seq_one_letter_code
_entity_poly.pdbx_strand_id
1 'polypeptide(L)'
;MGLEVKNVVATPPLPRWASTHMTFRDAVRGLDCIATQSIPYTRVSGRGKSAYTSTYRRWEDLAGETVGRLLRLPGGGERTLQQIVDIAREEVAAHQRARARPRTLAAAAAEMIGRLDPRHRALLAARHWSDEPRTSEQIEQQLAVYRGWATRYYPKAQARFAELMSEPRYRQICEVATELRQDFGPYVPDSLVARRFKDMGLPTSNEAARVLLYAAGPYNRRGDWFENPTIGGYKALQEVLQRIFDDKLAKTLDELKDTLIGAGVLPAIAPYALDLVPLRKFGDIYVQWGPGPAPAQTVVEDLFKKQPAVTVGELHAALAAAGIPQKVLPAVAAGLLQQLHVRRFGDVYVRWSPWPAEQITAVLHAYSKPLTPTEILEHLGDTTLTEATVRNALANKPIFQRTAPGTWGMRSWRMREYRGLADELGQRIDASGGVMPIAELMAMMKHDFPEASEVSLEMYTQTLAFVIHDGMIRRRIESDPWPAVRHWNTVAGVFRGPSGDLRVIRPVTSELLRGTSQTIKKSVATALGVTPGGRKTFRTEAGDLTIYWLLSTPGAPHISSLQAIARSVDAVAGDELALTFKRTRATAERIPRRLSTEKTFQLVTGRPTLSLATLAASLDCPPEKVVALLSKRGDEKLAAAARKLRR
;
A
#
# COMPACT_ATOMS: atom_id res chain seq x y z
N MET A 1 -26.66 67.41 18.07
CA MET A 1 -26.73 68.46 19.10
C MET A 1 -25.31 68.86 19.42
N GLY A 2 -24.94 70.10 19.10
CA GLY A 2 -23.55 70.55 19.05
C GLY A 2 -22.94 70.85 20.41
N LEU A 3 -21.61 71.03 20.37
CA LEU A 3 -20.88 72.03 21.15
C LEU A 3 -19.50 72.24 20.49
N GLU A 4 -19.24 73.50 20.14
CA GLU A 4 -18.01 74.03 19.56
C GLU A 4 -16.80 73.90 20.51
N VAL A 5 -15.61 73.67 19.94
CA VAL A 5 -14.36 74.23 20.49
C VAL A 5 -13.41 74.67 19.35
N LYS A 6 -13.42 76.00 19.14
CA LYS A 6 -12.29 76.91 18.88
C LYS A 6 -11.29 76.61 17.75
N ASN A 7 -11.45 77.39 16.68
CA ASN A 7 -10.42 78.11 15.90
C ASN A 7 -8.97 77.80 16.27
N VAL A 8 -8.33 76.96 15.45
CA VAL A 8 -6.88 77.02 15.25
C VAL A 8 -6.63 78.13 14.24
N VAL A 9 -5.94 79.17 14.69
CA VAL A 9 -5.45 80.29 13.88
C VAL A 9 -4.66 79.72 12.69
N ALA A 10 -5.22 79.85 11.49
CA ALA A 10 -4.50 79.58 10.26
C ALA A 10 -3.37 80.60 10.14
N THR A 11 -2.13 80.12 10.23
CA THR A 11 -0.94 80.86 9.80
C THR A 11 -1.16 81.29 8.34
N PRO A 12 -0.92 82.56 7.95
CA PRO A 12 -1.19 83.02 6.60
C PRO A 12 -0.39 82.18 5.58
N PRO A 13 -0.92 81.94 4.37
CA PRO A 13 -0.15 81.28 3.33
C PRO A 13 1.11 82.11 3.06
N LEU A 14 2.29 81.50 3.24
CA LEU A 14 3.56 82.08 2.78
C LEU A 14 3.39 82.53 1.31
N PRO A 15 3.98 83.67 0.89
CA PRO A 15 3.85 84.14 -0.48
C PRO A 15 4.32 83.06 -1.47
N ARG A 16 3.56 82.87 -2.56
CA ARG A 16 3.80 81.84 -3.59
C ARG A 16 5.25 81.88 -4.08
N TRP A 17 5.74 83.06 -4.43
CA TRP A 17 7.14 83.46 -4.60
C TRP A 17 7.11 84.98 -4.80
N ALA A 18 8.13 85.72 -4.35
CA ALA A 18 8.09 87.19 -4.34
C ALA A 18 8.28 87.83 -5.74
N SER A 19 8.92 87.12 -6.67
CA SER A 19 9.18 87.60 -8.04
C SER A 19 9.38 86.42 -8.99
N THR A 20 9.15 86.59 -10.29
CA THR A 20 9.51 85.60 -11.32
C THR A 20 11.01 85.57 -11.61
N HIS A 21 11.76 86.59 -11.20
CA HIS A 21 13.21 86.68 -11.38
C HIS A 21 14.02 86.01 -10.26
N MET A 22 13.39 85.68 -9.13
CA MET A 22 14.08 84.99 -8.04
C MET A 22 14.39 83.54 -8.42
N THR A 23 15.44 82.99 -7.82
CA THR A 23 15.80 81.58 -8.03
C THR A 23 14.90 80.67 -7.20
N PHE A 24 14.83 79.39 -7.57
CA PHE A 24 14.12 78.38 -6.78
C PHE A 24 14.73 78.24 -5.37
N ARG A 25 16.05 78.39 -5.23
CA ARG A 25 16.76 78.43 -3.94
C ARG A 25 16.24 79.56 -3.05
N ASP A 26 16.01 80.75 -3.60
CA ASP A 26 15.46 81.88 -2.85
C ASP A 26 14.01 81.63 -2.41
N ALA A 27 13.24 80.86 -3.19
CA ALA A 27 11.84 80.55 -2.90
C ALA A 27 11.66 79.51 -1.78
N VAL A 28 12.69 78.69 -1.55
CA VAL A 28 12.71 77.60 -0.56
C VAL A 28 13.90 77.80 0.39
N ARG A 29 13.67 78.55 1.47
CA ARG A 29 14.70 78.79 2.49
C ARG A 29 15.27 77.48 3.02
N GLY A 30 16.59 77.32 2.96
CA GLY A 30 17.30 76.14 3.46
C GLY A 30 17.41 74.98 2.46
N LEU A 31 17.07 75.19 1.17
CA LEU A 31 17.16 74.17 0.12
C LEU A 31 18.52 73.44 0.06
N ASP A 32 19.61 74.14 0.37
CA ASP A 32 20.97 73.58 0.30
C ASP A 32 21.17 72.38 1.24
N CYS A 33 20.40 72.25 2.34
CA CYS A 33 20.51 71.08 3.22
C CYS A 33 19.94 69.79 2.59
N ILE A 34 19.12 69.92 1.54
CA ILE A 34 18.56 68.80 0.78
C ILE A 34 19.05 68.76 -0.68
N ALA A 35 20.05 69.57 -1.05
CA ALA A 35 20.53 69.77 -2.41
C ALA A 35 20.76 68.46 -3.20
N THR A 36 21.45 67.50 -2.58
CA THR A 36 21.81 66.21 -3.21
C THR A 36 20.68 65.17 -3.22
N GLN A 37 19.53 65.48 -2.63
CA GLN A 37 18.39 64.57 -2.55
C GLN A 37 17.54 64.65 -3.83
N SER A 38 16.98 63.51 -4.22
CA SER A 38 16.08 63.42 -5.37
C SER A 38 14.76 64.19 -5.14
N ILE A 39 14.21 64.76 -6.21
CA ILE A 39 12.90 65.44 -6.17
C ILE A 39 11.78 64.39 -6.23
N PRO A 40 10.86 64.33 -5.24
CA PRO A 40 9.82 63.31 -5.18
C PRO A 40 8.61 63.64 -6.06
N TYR A 41 8.77 63.55 -7.38
CA TYR A 41 7.71 63.90 -8.35
C TYR A 41 6.45 63.03 -8.28
N THR A 42 6.49 61.88 -7.62
CA THR A 42 5.28 61.10 -7.31
C THR A 42 4.27 61.88 -6.47
N ARG A 43 4.73 62.84 -5.65
CA ARG A 43 3.88 63.71 -4.81
C ARG A 43 3.19 64.82 -5.60
N VAL A 44 3.66 65.09 -6.82
CA VAL A 44 3.09 66.11 -7.70
C VAL A 44 1.91 65.53 -8.47
N SER A 45 0.77 66.21 -8.38
CA SER A 45 -0.48 65.82 -9.05
C SER A 45 -0.58 66.44 -10.45
N GLY A 46 -1.22 65.72 -11.38
CA GLY A 46 -1.45 66.21 -12.75
C GLY A 46 -0.35 65.85 -13.76
N ARG A 47 -0.57 66.20 -15.03
CA ARG A 47 0.30 65.83 -16.16
C ARG A 47 1.57 66.69 -16.27
N GLY A 48 1.56 67.87 -15.62
CA GLY A 48 2.62 68.87 -15.73
C GLY A 48 3.96 68.53 -15.10
N LYS A 49 4.02 67.50 -14.24
CA LYS A 49 5.29 67.04 -13.65
C LYS A 49 6.28 66.45 -14.65
N SER A 50 5.78 65.90 -15.76
CA SER A 50 6.61 65.32 -16.83
C SER A 50 7.61 66.34 -17.40
N ALA A 51 7.21 67.61 -17.42
CA ALA A 51 8.03 68.75 -17.84
C ALA A 51 9.27 68.99 -16.96
N TYR A 52 9.22 68.56 -15.70
CA TYR A 52 10.31 68.74 -14.73
C TYR A 52 11.16 67.47 -14.61
N THR A 53 10.53 66.29 -14.62
CA THR A 53 11.18 64.99 -14.39
C THR A 53 12.29 64.63 -15.38
N SER A 54 12.24 65.16 -16.61
CA SER A 54 13.25 64.86 -17.65
C SER A 54 14.60 65.53 -17.38
N THR A 55 14.57 66.70 -16.74
CA THR A 55 15.70 67.64 -16.69
C THR A 55 16.21 67.83 -15.27
N TYR A 56 15.32 67.85 -14.28
CA TYR A 56 15.66 68.14 -12.89
C TYR A 56 15.41 66.90 -12.03
N ARG A 57 16.48 66.24 -11.58
CA ARG A 57 16.39 65.00 -10.81
C ARG A 57 16.60 65.24 -9.32
N ARG A 58 17.43 66.20 -8.95
CA ARG A 58 17.79 66.58 -7.57
C ARG A 58 17.43 68.03 -7.28
N TRP A 59 17.30 68.37 -6.00
CA TRP A 59 16.98 69.74 -5.58
C TRP A 59 18.04 70.77 -6.03
N GLU A 60 19.30 70.36 -6.11
CA GLU A 60 20.39 71.18 -6.66
C GLU A 60 20.19 71.57 -8.13
N ASP A 61 19.56 70.69 -8.93
CA ASP A 61 19.27 70.96 -10.34
C ASP A 61 18.27 72.11 -10.52
N LEU A 62 17.34 72.27 -9.57
CA LEU A 62 16.38 73.39 -9.56
C LEU A 62 16.95 74.65 -8.92
N ALA A 63 17.94 74.54 -8.04
CA ALA A 63 18.34 75.60 -7.14
C ALA A 63 18.70 76.92 -7.85
N GLY A 64 19.36 76.85 -9.00
CA GLY A 64 19.77 78.02 -9.80
C GLY A 64 18.73 78.52 -10.80
N GLU A 65 17.63 77.80 -11.01
CA GLU A 65 16.62 78.17 -12.01
C GLU A 65 15.71 79.29 -11.51
N THR A 66 15.39 80.25 -12.38
CA THR A 66 14.44 81.31 -12.03
C THR A 66 12.99 80.81 -12.10
N VAL A 67 12.14 81.30 -11.20
CA VAL A 67 10.70 80.95 -11.18
C VAL A 67 10.04 81.18 -12.55
N GLY A 68 10.37 82.27 -13.23
CA GLY A 68 9.84 82.61 -14.55
C GLY A 68 10.31 81.66 -15.67
N ARG A 69 11.47 81.01 -15.54
CA ARG A 69 11.90 79.95 -16.46
C ARG A 69 11.15 78.66 -16.19
N LEU A 70 11.00 78.28 -14.92
CA LEU A 70 10.27 77.08 -14.51
C LEU A 70 8.79 77.11 -14.90
N LEU A 71 8.14 78.28 -14.87
CA LEU A 71 6.75 78.47 -15.32
C LEU A 71 6.56 78.36 -16.85
N ARG A 72 7.63 78.55 -17.63
CA ARG A 72 7.60 78.50 -19.10
C ARG A 72 7.89 77.10 -19.66
N LEU A 73 8.17 76.11 -18.80
CA LEU A 73 8.37 74.73 -19.22
C LEU A 73 7.09 74.17 -19.87
N PRO A 74 7.19 73.41 -20.98
CA PRO A 74 6.03 72.83 -21.65
C PRO A 74 5.19 71.95 -20.71
N GLY A 75 4.01 72.43 -20.31
CA GLY A 75 3.12 71.74 -19.37
C GLY A 75 3.38 72.02 -17.88
N GLY A 76 4.39 72.82 -17.53
CA GLY A 76 4.77 73.18 -16.15
C GLY A 76 4.08 74.44 -15.62
N GLY A 77 2.75 74.43 -15.53
CA GLY A 77 1.97 75.58 -15.06
C GLY A 77 2.18 75.93 -13.58
N GLU A 78 1.67 77.10 -13.15
CA GLU A 78 1.79 77.66 -11.80
C GLU A 78 1.45 76.66 -10.68
N ARG A 79 0.38 75.90 -10.86
CA ARG A 79 -0.06 74.88 -9.89
C ARG A 79 1.00 73.80 -9.66
N THR A 80 1.71 73.39 -10.70
CA THR A 80 2.74 72.34 -10.62
C THR A 80 3.98 72.89 -9.92
N LEU A 81 4.42 74.10 -10.26
CA LEU A 81 5.56 74.74 -9.59
C LEU A 81 5.28 74.98 -8.10
N GLN A 82 4.07 75.45 -7.75
CA GLN A 82 3.67 75.64 -6.36
C GLN A 82 3.73 74.32 -5.56
N GLN A 83 3.24 73.22 -6.14
CA GLN A 83 3.34 71.90 -5.51
C GLN A 83 4.81 71.49 -5.27
N ILE A 84 5.70 71.76 -6.22
CA ILE A 84 7.13 71.46 -6.09
C ILE A 84 7.77 72.31 -4.97
N VAL A 85 7.43 73.60 -4.87
CA VAL A 85 7.91 74.50 -3.80
C VAL A 85 7.40 74.05 -2.42
N ASP A 86 6.13 73.70 -2.29
CA ASP A 86 5.54 73.25 -1.03
C ASP A 86 6.19 71.92 -0.58
N ILE A 87 6.39 70.99 -1.51
CA ILE A 87 7.12 69.74 -1.27
C ILE A 87 8.55 70.04 -0.79
N ALA A 88 9.27 70.96 -1.44
CA ALA A 88 10.64 71.30 -1.07
C ALA A 88 10.72 71.87 0.35
N ARG A 89 9.80 72.77 0.73
CA ARG A 89 9.72 73.35 2.08
C ARG A 89 9.47 72.27 3.14
N GLU A 90 8.57 71.34 2.84
CA GLU A 90 8.32 70.20 3.72
C GLU A 90 9.54 69.28 3.84
N GLU A 91 10.27 69.04 2.75
CA GLU A 91 11.51 68.25 2.78
C GLU A 91 12.61 68.90 3.63
N VAL A 92 12.81 70.22 3.50
CA VAL A 92 13.75 70.98 4.33
C VAL A 92 13.39 70.89 5.81
N ALA A 93 12.12 71.12 6.14
CA ALA A 93 11.64 71.06 7.51
C ALA A 93 11.82 69.65 8.12
N ALA A 94 11.55 68.60 7.35
CA ALA A 94 11.74 67.23 7.80
C ALA A 94 13.23 66.89 7.99
N HIS A 95 14.10 67.33 7.06
CA HIS A 95 15.54 67.11 7.13
C HIS A 95 16.17 67.80 8.36
N GLN A 96 15.74 69.03 8.67
CA GLN A 96 16.19 69.75 9.86
C GLN A 96 15.75 69.06 11.16
N ARG A 97 14.50 68.59 11.24
CA ARG A 97 14.01 67.81 12.39
C ARG A 97 14.77 66.49 12.56
N ALA A 98 15.14 65.84 11.45
CA ALA A 98 15.88 64.59 11.47
C ALA A 98 17.30 64.75 12.03
N ARG A 99 17.97 65.85 11.71
CA ARG A 99 19.33 66.14 12.17
C ARG A 99 19.42 66.46 13.67
N ALA A 100 18.31 66.81 14.32
CA ALA A 100 18.27 67.25 15.71
C ALA A 100 18.14 66.11 16.75
N ARG A 101 17.90 64.85 16.35
CA ARG A 101 17.76 63.71 17.28
C ARG A 101 18.38 62.43 16.71
N PRO A 102 19.16 61.66 17.49
CA PRO A 102 19.49 60.28 17.14
C PRO A 102 18.18 59.48 17.00
N ARG A 103 18.02 58.77 15.89
CA ARG A 103 16.79 58.01 15.60
C ARG A 103 17.04 56.53 15.80
N THR A 104 16.12 55.87 16.50
CA THR A 104 16.06 54.40 16.50
C THR A 104 15.56 53.94 15.13
N LEU A 105 15.93 52.71 14.73
CA LEU A 105 15.47 52.10 13.48
C LEU A 105 13.94 52.09 13.37
N ALA A 106 13.26 51.77 14.48
CA ALA A 106 11.80 51.79 14.59
C ALA A 106 11.20 53.17 14.27
N ALA A 107 11.80 54.24 14.81
CA ALA A 107 11.35 55.60 14.59
C ALA A 107 11.62 56.07 13.15
N ALA A 108 12.77 55.70 12.58
CA ALA A 108 13.11 55.98 11.19
C ALA A 108 12.12 55.30 10.22
N ALA A 109 11.80 54.03 10.46
CA ALA A 109 10.83 53.29 9.66
C ALA A 109 9.41 53.85 9.80
N ALA A 110 8.96 54.15 11.02
CA ALA A 110 7.63 54.74 11.26
C ALA A 110 7.47 56.10 10.57
N GLU A 111 8.50 56.94 10.58
CA GLU A 111 8.51 58.20 9.83
C GLU A 111 8.41 57.96 8.33
N MET A 112 9.27 57.09 7.78
CA MET A 112 9.28 56.80 6.34
C MET A 112 7.90 56.32 5.88
N ILE A 113 7.30 55.40 6.63
CA ILE A 113 5.95 54.88 6.37
C ILE A 113 4.90 56.00 6.47
N GLY A 114 5.04 56.91 7.44
CA GLY A 114 4.16 58.06 7.63
C GLY A 114 4.17 59.07 6.47
N ARG A 115 5.16 59.01 5.57
CA ARG A 115 5.24 59.86 4.36
C ARG A 115 4.47 59.31 3.16
N LEU A 116 3.87 58.14 3.30
CA LEU A 116 2.93 57.60 2.32
C LEU A 116 1.53 58.16 2.57
N ASP A 117 0.77 58.34 1.49
CA ASP A 117 -0.66 58.62 1.59
C ASP A 117 -1.34 57.51 2.43
N PRO A 118 -2.24 57.84 3.38
CA PRO A 118 -2.83 56.85 4.27
C PRO A 118 -3.52 55.68 3.55
N ARG A 119 -4.17 55.92 2.40
CA ARG A 119 -4.82 54.87 1.61
C ARG A 119 -3.79 54.04 0.85
N HIS A 120 -2.72 54.66 0.33
CA HIS A 120 -1.61 53.93 -0.29
C HIS A 120 -0.84 53.07 0.74
N ARG A 121 -0.61 53.58 1.95
CA ARG A 121 -0.02 52.82 3.07
C ARG A 121 -0.88 51.61 3.39
N ALA A 122 -2.19 51.80 3.58
CA ALA A 122 -3.10 50.70 3.87
C ALA A 122 -3.14 49.65 2.74
N LEU A 123 -3.07 50.09 1.47
CA LEU A 123 -2.96 49.20 0.32
C LEU A 123 -1.68 48.35 0.35
N LEU A 124 -0.51 48.97 0.59
CA LEU A 124 0.77 48.26 0.67
C LEU A 124 0.83 47.35 1.90
N ALA A 125 0.37 47.82 3.06
CA ALA A 125 0.36 47.07 4.31
C ALA A 125 -0.52 45.82 4.24
N ALA A 126 -1.71 45.92 3.64
CA ALA A 126 -2.65 44.80 3.56
C ALA A 126 -2.30 43.76 2.47
N ARG A 127 -1.51 44.16 1.47
CA ARG A 127 -1.22 43.31 0.29
C ARG A 127 0.21 42.81 0.23
N HIS A 128 1.19 43.64 0.55
CA HIS A 128 2.60 43.38 0.23
C HIS A 128 3.50 43.30 1.46
N TRP A 129 3.20 44.05 2.51
CA TRP A 129 3.91 43.90 3.79
C TRP A 129 3.20 42.93 4.74
N SER A 130 2.06 42.38 4.32
CA SER A 130 1.33 41.40 5.11
C SER A 130 1.91 40.02 4.86
N ASP A 131 2.12 39.28 5.94
CA ASP A 131 2.46 37.85 5.91
C ASP A 131 1.33 37.02 5.24
N GLU A 132 0.10 37.55 5.27
CA GLU A 132 -1.10 37.03 4.60
C GLU A 132 -1.67 38.10 3.64
N PRO A 133 -1.22 38.12 2.37
CA PRO A 133 -1.68 39.09 1.38
C PRO A 133 -3.19 39.04 1.14
N ARG A 134 -3.87 40.20 1.25
CA ARG A 134 -5.29 40.33 0.89
C ARG A 134 -5.49 40.57 -0.61
N THR A 135 -6.60 40.06 -1.14
CA THR A 135 -7.00 40.30 -2.53
C THR A 135 -7.37 41.78 -2.76
N SER A 136 -7.35 42.22 -4.02
CA SER A 136 -7.67 43.61 -4.35
C SER A 136 -9.09 43.97 -3.94
N GLU A 137 -10.03 43.04 -4.12
CA GLU A 137 -11.44 43.20 -3.74
C GLU A 137 -11.63 43.37 -2.24
N GLN A 138 -10.96 42.54 -1.42
CA GLN A 138 -11.01 42.65 0.05
C GLN A 138 -10.48 44.00 0.53
N ILE A 139 -9.40 44.49 -0.07
CA ILE A 139 -8.80 45.79 0.28
C ILE A 139 -9.72 46.94 -0.16
N GLU A 140 -10.31 46.86 -1.34
CA GLU A 140 -11.22 47.87 -1.87
C GLU A 140 -12.49 47.99 -1.01
N GLN A 141 -13.05 46.85 -0.57
CA GLN A 141 -14.15 46.80 0.39
C GLN A 141 -13.76 47.42 1.73
N GLN A 142 -12.60 47.03 2.28
CA GLN A 142 -12.12 47.54 3.57
C GLN A 142 -11.88 49.05 3.56
N LEU A 143 -11.36 49.60 2.46
CA LEU A 143 -11.07 51.03 2.32
C LEU A 143 -12.29 51.85 1.86
N ALA A 144 -13.43 51.20 1.60
CA ALA A 144 -14.65 51.80 1.04
C ALA A 144 -14.38 52.61 -0.24
N VAL A 145 -13.62 52.02 -1.17
CA VAL A 145 -13.27 52.61 -2.48
C VAL A 145 -13.91 51.85 -3.63
N TYR A 146 -13.89 52.44 -4.84
CA TYR A 146 -14.46 51.80 -6.01
C TYR A 146 -13.64 50.60 -6.50
N ARG A 147 -14.31 49.65 -7.17
CA ARG A 147 -13.69 48.45 -7.74
C ARG A 147 -12.62 48.80 -8.77
N GLY A 148 -11.42 48.24 -8.65
CA GLY A 148 -10.27 48.54 -9.51
C GLY A 148 -9.42 49.73 -9.04
N TRP A 149 -9.78 50.37 -7.92
CA TRP A 149 -8.93 51.38 -7.28
C TRP A 149 -7.57 50.81 -6.88
N ALA A 150 -7.52 49.60 -6.30
CA ALA A 150 -6.26 48.99 -5.87
C ALA A 150 -5.33 48.74 -7.06
N THR A 151 -5.86 48.20 -8.15
CA THR A 151 -5.10 47.97 -9.40
C THR A 151 -4.55 49.27 -9.97
N ARG A 152 -5.34 50.36 -9.95
CA ARG A 152 -4.95 51.66 -10.50
C ARG A 152 -3.88 52.37 -9.68
N TYR A 153 -3.97 52.30 -8.36
CA TYR A 153 -3.11 53.06 -7.45
C TYR A 153 -1.91 52.26 -6.92
N TYR A 154 -1.90 50.94 -7.09
CA TYR A 154 -0.78 50.09 -6.70
C TYR A 154 0.57 50.52 -7.29
N PRO A 155 0.72 50.71 -8.62
CA PRO A 155 2.02 51.11 -9.19
C PRO A 155 2.50 52.46 -8.64
N LYS A 156 1.57 53.37 -8.31
CA LYS A 156 1.89 54.68 -7.74
C LYS A 156 2.36 54.57 -6.29
N ALA A 157 1.68 53.75 -5.49
CA ALA A 157 2.06 53.48 -4.11
C ALA A 157 3.45 52.81 -4.04
N GLN A 158 3.70 51.83 -4.90
CA GLN A 158 4.99 51.14 -4.98
C GLN A 158 6.12 52.07 -5.44
N ALA A 159 5.89 52.90 -6.48
CA ALA A 159 6.88 53.87 -6.94
C ALA A 159 7.24 54.89 -5.83
N ARG A 160 6.24 55.38 -5.08
CA ARG A 160 6.49 56.28 -3.94
C ARG A 160 7.29 55.60 -2.84
N PHE A 161 6.96 54.35 -2.52
CA PHE A 161 7.72 53.58 -1.53
C PHE A 161 9.18 53.35 -1.97
N ALA A 162 9.40 53.00 -3.24
CA ALA A 162 10.74 52.84 -3.79
C ALA A 162 11.56 54.14 -3.77
N GLU A 163 10.95 55.29 -4.09
CA GLU A 163 11.56 56.60 -3.95
C GLU A 163 12.01 56.87 -2.50
N LEU A 164 11.12 56.63 -1.53
CA LEU A 164 11.42 56.80 -0.10
C LEU A 164 12.62 55.93 0.31
N MET A 165 12.64 54.66 -0.09
CA MET A 165 13.76 53.75 0.19
C MET A 165 15.09 54.23 -0.41
N SER A 166 15.06 55.00 -1.50
CA SER A 166 16.26 55.55 -2.13
C SER A 166 16.79 56.84 -1.47
N GLU A 167 16.03 57.47 -0.56
CA GLU A 167 16.44 58.73 0.06
C GLU A 167 17.62 58.49 1.03
N PRO A 168 18.71 59.29 0.95
CA PRO A 168 19.89 59.10 1.81
C PRO A 168 19.60 59.08 3.31
N ARG A 169 18.53 59.74 3.76
CA ARG A 169 18.10 59.80 5.16
C ARG A 169 17.55 58.47 5.71
N TYR A 170 17.17 57.53 4.83
CA TYR A 170 16.66 56.21 5.20
C TYR A 170 17.66 55.10 4.86
N ARG A 171 18.93 55.45 4.59
CA ARG A 171 19.99 54.50 4.25
C ARG A 171 20.12 53.36 5.27
N GLN A 172 20.02 53.66 6.57
CA GLN A 172 20.08 52.66 7.64
C GLN A 172 19.01 51.56 7.50
N ILE A 173 17.80 51.90 7.00
CA ILE A 173 16.73 50.91 6.74
C ILE A 173 17.15 49.96 5.61
N CYS A 174 17.81 50.48 4.57
CA CYS A 174 18.30 49.69 3.45
C CYS A 174 19.49 48.79 3.84
N GLU A 175 20.40 49.31 4.67
CA GLU A 175 21.53 48.55 5.21
C GLU A 175 21.01 47.36 6.03
N VAL A 176 20.12 47.62 6.99
CA VAL A 176 19.49 46.57 7.79
C VAL A 176 18.69 45.58 6.93
N ALA A 177 17.92 46.05 5.94
CA ALA A 177 17.20 45.17 5.02
C ALA A 177 18.17 44.26 4.23
N THR A 178 19.35 44.76 3.88
CA THR A 178 20.38 43.98 3.20
C THR A 178 20.99 42.92 4.13
N GLU A 179 21.26 43.27 5.39
CA GLU A 179 21.70 42.31 6.41
C GLU A 179 20.64 41.22 6.63
N LEU A 180 19.37 41.59 6.80
CA LEU A 180 18.26 40.65 6.94
C LEU A 180 18.14 39.72 5.73
N ARG A 181 18.34 40.23 4.50
CA ARG A 181 18.36 39.39 3.29
C ARG A 181 19.46 38.33 3.35
N GLN A 182 20.64 38.70 3.83
CA GLN A 182 21.77 37.79 3.98
C GLN A 182 21.53 36.76 5.08
N ASP A 183 20.92 37.17 6.20
CA ASP A 183 20.61 36.29 7.33
C ASP A 183 19.47 35.30 7.03
N PHE A 184 18.48 35.73 6.24
CA PHE A 184 17.28 34.93 5.95
C PHE A 184 17.39 34.08 4.68
N GLY A 185 18.14 34.53 3.67
CA GLY A 185 18.25 33.80 2.41
C GLY A 185 16.88 33.59 1.72
N PRO A 186 16.71 32.60 0.84
CA PRO A 186 15.47 32.45 0.06
C PRO A 186 14.31 31.80 0.82
N TYR A 187 14.58 31.08 1.92
CA TYR A 187 13.57 30.38 2.72
C TYR A 187 14.03 30.24 4.18
N VAL A 188 13.27 30.81 5.11
CA VAL A 188 13.67 31.00 6.52
C VAL A 188 12.55 30.62 7.49
N PRO A 189 12.82 29.99 8.65
CA PRO A 189 11.77 29.65 9.60
C PRO A 189 11.27 30.91 10.35
N ASP A 190 9.96 30.96 10.63
CA ASP A 190 9.30 32.06 11.36
C ASP A 190 9.95 32.32 12.72
N SER A 191 10.35 31.26 13.42
CA SER A 191 11.03 31.37 14.72
C SER A 191 12.37 32.12 14.64
N LEU A 192 13.13 31.95 13.55
CA LEU A 192 14.39 32.67 13.34
C LEU A 192 14.14 34.13 12.96
N VAL A 193 13.12 34.39 12.14
CA VAL A 193 12.67 35.76 11.80
C VAL A 193 12.23 36.49 13.06
N ALA A 194 11.34 35.90 13.86
CA ALA A 194 10.84 36.45 15.10
C ALA A 194 11.97 36.75 16.11
N ARG A 195 12.94 35.83 16.24
CA ARG A 195 14.12 36.04 17.08
C ARG A 195 14.95 37.23 16.60
N ARG A 196 15.27 37.28 15.30
CA ARG A 196 16.09 38.35 14.73
C ARG A 196 15.47 39.73 14.92
N PHE A 197 14.16 39.83 14.68
CA PHE A 197 13.40 41.06 14.90
C PHE A 197 13.29 41.44 16.38
N LYS A 198 13.12 40.46 17.28
CA LYS A 198 13.16 40.67 18.74
C LYS A 198 14.50 41.22 19.20
N ASP A 199 15.62 40.70 18.69
CA ASP A 199 16.98 41.17 19.03
C ASP A 199 17.21 42.64 18.60
N MET A 200 16.46 43.10 17.58
CA MET A 200 16.45 44.50 17.12
C MET A 200 15.45 45.39 17.86
N GLY A 201 14.72 44.87 18.86
CA GLY A 201 13.70 45.61 19.60
C GLY A 201 12.42 45.91 18.80
N LEU A 202 12.17 45.15 17.73
CA LEU A 202 11.06 45.34 16.81
C LEU A 202 10.19 44.08 16.77
N PRO A 203 9.02 44.02 17.43
CA PRO A 203 8.11 42.88 17.28
C PRO A 203 7.68 42.70 15.82
N THR A 204 7.55 41.46 15.32
CA THR A 204 7.14 41.15 13.94
C THR A 204 5.72 41.64 13.60
N SER A 205 4.87 41.85 14.60
CA SER A 205 3.56 42.48 14.46
C SER A 205 3.63 43.98 14.12
N ASN A 206 4.78 44.62 14.31
CA ASN A 206 4.99 46.02 14.01
C ASN A 206 5.09 46.22 12.49
N GLU A 207 4.40 47.25 11.97
CA GLU A 207 4.46 47.62 10.56
C GLU A 207 5.88 47.97 10.09
N ALA A 208 6.72 48.50 10.98
CA ALA A 208 8.14 48.72 10.70
C ALA A 208 8.90 47.41 10.44
N ALA A 209 8.62 46.35 11.21
CA ALA A 209 9.23 45.04 11.03
C ALA A 209 8.79 44.41 9.69
N ARG A 210 7.49 44.52 9.37
CA ARG A 210 6.91 44.06 8.10
C ARG A 210 7.51 44.77 6.88
N VAL A 211 7.74 46.08 6.97
CA VAL A 211 8.39 46.87 5.93
C VAL A 211 9.86 46.46 5.76
N LEU A 212 10.57 46.24 6.86
CA LEU A 212 11.95 45.75 6.82
C LEU A 212 12.04 44.34 6.23
N LEU A 213 11.13 43.45 6.62
CA LEU A 213 11.03 42.10 6.06
C LEU A 213 10.79 42.17 4.55
N TYR A 214 9.80 42.96 4.10
CA TYR A 214 9.52 43.17 2.69
C TYR A 214 10.69 43.79 1.92
N ALA A 215 11.41 44.74 2.52
CA ALA A 215 12.60 45.35 1.92
C ALA A 215 13.77 44.36 1.80
N ALA A 216 13.94 43.48 2.79
CA ALA A 216 14.91 42.39 2.75
C ALA A 216 14.56 41.41 1.62
N GLY A 217 13.28 41.18 1.38
CA GLY A 217 12.76 40.48 0.22
C GLY A 217 11.25 40.37 0.36
N PRO A 218 10.47 40.18 -0.71
CA PRO A 218 9.02 40.05 -0.60
C PRO A 218 8.64 38.69 0.02
N TYR A 219 9.06 38.42 1.25
CA TYR A 219 8.82 37.18 1.97
C TYR A 219 7.34 37.01 2.25
N ASN A 220 6.79 35.89 1.80
CA ASN A 220 5.43 35.48 2.10
C ASN A 220 5.46 34.31 3.09
N ARG A 221 4.48 34.25 3.97
CA ARG A 221 4.37 33.14 4.92
C ARG A 221 3.90 31.87 4.22
N ARG A 222 4.52 30.75 4.57
CA ARG A 222 4.24 29.41 4.09
C ARG A 222 4.31 28.44 5.28
N GLY A 223 3.20 28.28 5.98
CA GLY A 223 3.18 27.57 7.27
C GLY A 223 4.06 28.28 8.29
N ASP A 224 4.95 27.55 8.95
CA ASP A 224 5.89 28.09 9.96
C ASP A 224 7.19 28.66 9.35
N TRP A 225 7.17 28.96 8.06
CA TRP A 225 8.32 29.46 7.29
C TRP A 225 7.94 30.67 6.45
N PHE A 226 8.94 31.44 6.05
CA PHE A 226 8.84 32.54 5.11
C PHE A 226 9.64 32.23 3.85
N GLU A 227 9.02 32.44 2.70
CA GLU A 227 9.63 32.23 1.39
C GLU A 227 9.75 33.54 0.64
N ASN A 228 10.93 33.83 0.09
CA ASN A 228 11.06 34.85 -0.92
C ASN A 228 10.72 34.25 -2.30
N PRO A 229 9.52 34.54 -2.86
CA PRO A 229 9.05 33.92 -4.09
C PRO A 229 9.86 34.34 -5.32
N THR A 230 10.66 35.41 -5.23
CA THR A 230 11.49 35.87 -6.35
C THR A 230 12.73 34.99 -6.57
N ILE A 231 13.09 34.16 -5.57
CA ILE A 231 14.27 33.29 -5.59
C ILE A 231 13.85 31.81 -5.43
N GLY A 232 12.69 31.51 -4.83
CA GLY A 232 12.07 30.17 -4.87
C GLY A 232 12.72 29.12 -3.96
N GLY A 233 12.98 29.47 -2.69
CA GLY A 233 13.75 28.64 -1.77
C GLY A 233 13.05 27.38 -1.24
N TYR A 234 11.71 27.33 -1.20
CA TYR A 234 11.00 26.15 -0.69
C TYR A 234 11.29 24.92 -1.54
N LYS A 235 11.12 25.05 -2.87
CA LYS A 235 11.32 23.93 -3.81
C LYS A 235 12.77 23.45 -3.78
N ALA A 236 13.73 24.38 -3.78
CA ALA A 236 15.14 24.06 -3.69
C ALA A 236 15.46 23.28 -2.40
N LEU A 237 14.96 23.73 -1.24
CA LEU A 237 15.16 23.02 0.01
C LEU A 237 14.52 21.62 -0.02
N GLN A 238 13.28 21.48 -0.52
CA GLN A 238 12.62 20.18 -0.62
C GLN A 238 13.41 19.20 -1.50
N GLU A 239 13.95 19.66 -2.63
CA GLU A 239 14.78 18.82 -3.51
C GLU A 239 16.07 18.36 -2.82
N VAL A 240 16.67 19.19 -1.99
CA VAL A 240 17.86 18.83 -1.19
C VAL A 240 17.49 17.83 -0.10
N LEU A 241 16.42 18.10 0.66
CA LEU A 241 15.97 17.22 1.74
C LEU A 241 15.54 15.83 1.23
N GLN A 242 14.96 15.76 0.03
CA GLN A 242 14.58 14.50 -0.60
C GLN A 242 15.79 13.63 -0.96
N ARG A 243 16.93 14.25 -1.29
CA ARG A 243 18.17 13.58 -1.73
C ARG A 243 19.24 13.48 -0.65
N ILE A 244 18.96 13.95 0.56
CA ILE A 244 19.96 14.11 1.62
C ILE A 244 20.57 12.77 2.09
N PHE A 245 19.93 11.63 1.77
CA PHE A 245 20.39 10.26 2.07
C PHE A 245 20.66 9.41 0.81
N ASP A 246 20.71 9.99 -0.39
CA ASP A 246 20.89 9.24 -1.64
C ASP A 246 22.27 8.57 -1.74
N ASP A 247 23.31 9.20 -1.18
CA ASP A 247 24.69 8.72 -1.16
C ASP A 247 24.95 7.71 -0.03
N LYS A 248 24.34 7.93 1.14
CA LYS A 248 24.45 7.05 2.30
C LYS A 248 23.22 7.16 3.18
N LEU A 249 22.79 6.01 3.70
CA LEU A 249 21.58 5.89 4.53
C LEU A 249 21.73 6.38 5.97
N ALA A 250 22.96 6.60 6.42
CA ALA A 250 23.30 6.98 7.79
C ALA A 250 24.29 8.13 7.78
N LYS A 251 23.94 9.22 8.47
CA LYS A 251 24.76 10.44 8.51
C LYS A 251 24.91 10.96 9.93
N THR A 252 26.06 11.55 10.25
CA THR A 252 26.20 12.35 11.48
C THR A 252 25.42 13.66 11.36
N LEU A 253 25.20 14.34 12.48
CA LEU A 253 24.56 15.67 12.45
C LEU A 253 25.38 16.67 11.63
N ASP A 254 26.69 16.60 11.70
CA ASP A 254 27.57 17.54 10.99
C ASP A 254 27.55 17.26 9.49
N GLU A 255 27.56 15.99 9.06
CA GLU A 255 27.42 15.63 7.64
C GLU A 255 26.08 16.09 7.05
N LEU A 256 25.00 16.00 7.82
CA LEU A 256 23.68 16.51 7.42
C LEU A 256 23.70 18.02 7.25
N LYS A 257 24.29 18.76 8.20
CA LYS A 257 24.44 20.21 8.10
C LYS A 257 25.33 20.61 6.93
N ASP A 258 26.46 19.93 6.73
CA ASP A 258 27.41 20.19 5.65
C ASP A 258 26.75 19.94 4.28
N THR A 259 25.93 18.91 4.16
CA THR A 259 25.15 18.63 2.93
C THR A 259 24.17 19.79 2.63
N LEU A 260 23.46 20.28 3.65
CA LEU A 260 22.55 21.41 3.50
C LEU A 260 23.29 22.70 3.14
N ILE A 261 24.40 22.98 3.83
CA ILE A 261 25.23 24.17 3.61
C ILE A 261 25.85 24.14 2.22
N GLY A 262 26.38 23.00 1.79
CA GLY A 262 26.92 22.81 0.43
C GLY A 262 25.86 22.98 -0.67
N ALA A 263 24.59 22.73 -0.35
CA ALA A 263 23.46 22.98 -1.25
C ALA A 263 22.91 24.43 -1.18
N GLY A 264 23.56 25.33 -0.43
CA GLY A 264 23.20 26.74 -0.34
C GLY A 264 22.21 27.09 0.78
N VAL A 265 21.91 26.17 1.70
CA VAL A 265 21.14 26.48 2.91
C VAL A 265 22.04 27.21 3.90
N LEU A 266 21.58 28.32 4.46
CA LEU A 266 22.38 29.08 5.42
C LEU A 266 22.65 28.28 6.70
N PRO A 267 23.85 28.37 7.31
CA PRO A 267 24.19 27.61 8.52
C PRO A 267 23.22 27.80 9.69
N ALA A 268 22.68 29.01 9.86
CA ALA A 268 21.68 29.30 10.89
C ALA A 268 20.32 28.62 10.64
N ILE A 269 20.03 28.26 9.38
CA ILE A 269 18.76 27.66 8.94
C ILE A 269 18.86 26.13 8.93
N ALA A 270 20.04 25.56 8.70
CA ALA A 270 20.26 24.13 8.57
C ALA A 270 19.63 23.27 9.70
N PRO A 271 19.74 23.62 11.01
CA PRO A 271 19.08 22.85 12.07
C PRO A 271 17.56 22.75 11.90
N TYR A 272 16.91 23.87 11.57
CA TYR A 272 15.47 23.93 11.35
C TYR A 272 15.03 23.15 10.11
N ALA A 273 15.87 23.12 9.07
CA ALA A 273 15.60 22.33 7.88
C ALA A 273 15.62 20.82 8.18
N LEU A 274 16.48 20.37 9.11
CA LEU A 274 16.52 18.97 9.53
C LEU A 274 15.29 18.54 10.32
N ASP A 275 14.63 19.45 11.04
CA ASP A 275 13.37 19.16 11.72
C ASP A 275 12.21 18.82 10.75
N LEU A 276 12.35 19.18 9.47
CA LEU A 276 11.39 18.84 8.41
C LEU A 276 11.56 17.39 7.91
N VAL A 277 12.68 16.74 8.23
CA VAL A 277 12.94 15.35 7.87
C VAL A 277 12.65 14.49 9.08
N PRO A 278 11.86 13.41 8.94
CA PRO A 278 11.62 12.54 10.07
C PRO A 278 12.88 11.69 10.28
N LEU A 279 13.70 12.09 11.25
CA LEU A 279 14.99 11.48 11.55
C LEU A 279 14.90 10.66 12.85
N ARG A 280 15.54 9.50 12.86
CA ARG A 280 15.75 8.71 14.08
C ARG A 280 17.24 8.60 14.39
N LYS A 281 17.58 8.87 15.65
CA LYS A 281 18.95 8.86 16.15
C LYS A 281 19.33 7.48 16.70
N PHE A 282 20.48 6.97 16.28
CA PHE A 282 21.12 5.76 16.77
C PHE A 282 22.57 6.10 17.17
N GLY A 283 22.79 6.42 18.44
CA GLY A 283 24.09 6.95 18.88
C GLY A 283 24.32 8.36 18.33
N ASP A 284 25.38 8.57 17.57
CA ASP A 284 25.75 9.82 16.88
C ASP A 284 25.26 9.90 15.42
N ILE A 285 24.62 8.83 14.95
CA ILE A 285 24.14 8.68 13.57
C ILE A 285 22.63 8.91 13.49
N TYR A 286 22.20 9.54 12.40
CA TYR A 286 20.81 9.75 12.03
C TYR A 286 20.49 8.96 10.76
N VAL A 287 19.30 8.34 10.77
CA VAL A 287 18.72 7.62 9.64
C VAL A 287 17.33 8.19 9.40
N GLN A 288 16.92 8.34 8.15
CA GLN A 288 15.55 8.73 7.82
C GLN A 288 14.56 7.64 8.27
N TRP A 289 13.51 8.05 8.96
CA TRP A 289 12.58 7.17 9.67
C TRP A 289 11.13 7.62 9.48
N GLY A 290 10.19 6.73 9.20
CA GLY A 290 8.77 7.11 9.12
C GLY A 290 7.98 6.27 8.12
N PRO A 291 6.66 6.53 7.97
CA PRO A 291 5.75 5.69 7.18
C PRO A 291 5.88 5.85 5.65
N GLY A 292 6.82 6.67 5.16
CA GLY A 292 7.13 6.79 3.74
C GLY A 292 8.22 5.81 3.29
N PRO A 293 8.60 5.79 2.00
CA PRO A 293 9.70 4.95 1.51
C PRO A 293 11.03 5.52 2.00
N ALA A 294 11.28 5.41 3.31
CA ALA A 294 12.58 5.67 3.88
C ALA A 294 13.58 4.82 3.08
N PRO A 295 14.69 5.40 2.61
CA PRO A 295 15.63 4.67 1.76
C PRO A 295 16.10 3.34 2.39
N ALA A 296 16.26 3.29 3.71
CA ALA A 296 16.57 2.06 4.44
C ALA A 296 15.42 1.02 4.43
N GLN A 297 14.16 1.44 4.54
CA GLN A 297 13.01 0.55 4.40
C GLN A 297 12.93 -0.03 2.99
N THR A 298 13.21 0.79 1.97
CA THR A 298 13.22 0.36 0.56
C THR A 298 14.23 -0.76 0.32
N VAL A 299 15.44 -0.65 0.89
CA VAL A 299 16.46 -1.72 0.83
C VAL A 299 15.92 -3.04 1.40
N VAL A 300 15.25 -2.99 2.56
CA VAL A 300 14.66 -4.19 3.19
C VAL A 300 13.51 -4.73 2.36
N GLU A 301 12.63 -3.88 1.84
CA GLU A 301 11.52 -4.30 0.97
C GLU A 301 12.02 -4.97 -0.31
N ASP A 302 13.04 -4.40 -0.97
CA ASP A 302 13.63 -4.96 -2.18
C ASP A 302 14.35 -6.28 -1.91
N LEU A 303 14.95 -6.43 -0.73
CA LEU A 303 15.51 -7.71 -0.29
C LEU A 303 14.41 -8.78 -0.18
N PHE A 304 13.28 -8.46 0.46
CA PHE A 304 12.13 -9.38 0.53
C PHE A 304 11.46 -9.68 -0.82
N LYS A 305 11.54 -8.75 -1.79
CA LYS A 305 11.06 -9.01 -3.16
C LYS A 305 11.94 -10.01 -3.90
N LYS A 306 13.25 -9.98 -3.68
CA LYS A 306 14.23 -10.90 -4.30
C LYS A 306 14.19 -12.28 -3.66
N GLN A 307 14.03 -12.34 -2.34
CA GLN A 307 14.02 -13.57 -1.57
C GLN A 307 12.94 -13.54 -0.48
N PRO A 308 12.04 -14.53 -0.44
CA PRO A 308 10.94 -14.55 0.53
C PRO A 308 11.39 -14.86 1.97
N ALA A 309 12.58 -15.43 2.13
CA ALA A 309 13.25 -15.72 3.39
C ALA A 309 14.59 -14.98 3.42
N VAL A 310 14.82 -14.18 4.47
CA VAL A 310 15.99 -13.31 4.62
C VAL A 310 16.70 -13.64 5.92
N THR A 311 17.96 -14.06 5.85
CA THR A 311 18.78 -14.29 7.05
C THR A 311 19.17 -12.97 7.73
N VAL A 312 19.48 -12.99 9.02
CA VAL A 312 20.06 -11.83 9.73
C VAL A 312 21.32 -11.36 9.02
N GLY A 313 22.16 -12.29 8.57
CA GLY A 313 23.39 -11.99 7.82
C GLY A 313 23.14 -11.25 6.52
N GLU A 314 22.19 -11.69 5.70
CA GLU A 314 21.83 -11.03 4.43
C GLU A 314 21.21 -9.65 4.65
N LEU A 315 20.32 -9.52 5.64
CA LEU A 315 19.76 -8.22 6.01
C LEU A 315 20.86 -7.24 6.43
N HIS A 316 21.78 -7.71 7.27
CA HIS A 316 22.91 -6.91 7.73
C HIS A 316 23.85 -6.54 6.58
N ALA A 317 24.17 -7.49 5.69
CA ALA A 317 24.98 -7.22 4.51
C ALA A 317 24.33 -6.17 3.58
N ALA A 318 23.02 -6.27 3.34
CA ALA A 318 22.29 -5.33 2.49
C ALA A 318 22.28 -3.91 3.08
N LEU A 319 22.02 -3.78 4.37
CA LEU A 319 22.05 -2.47 5.06
C LEU A 319 23.46 -1.88 5.13
N ALA A 320 24.47 -2.71 5.37
CA ALA A 320 25.87 -2.28 5.37
C ALA A 320 26.31 -1.80 3.98
N ALA A 321 25.95 -2.52 2.92
CA ALA A 321 26.24 -2.13 1.53
C ALA A 321 25.55 -0.81 1.13
N ALA A 322 24.41 -0.49 1.75
CA ALA A 322 23.72 0.78 1.59
C ALA A 322 24.24 1.89 2.53
N GLY A 323 25.33 1.66 3.26
CA GLY A 323 26.02 2.68 4.05
C GLY A 323 25.59 2.80 5.52
N ILE A 324 24.87 1.81 6.07
CA ILE A 324 24.61 1.74 7.52
C ILE A 324 25.86 1.21 8.25
N PRO A 325 26.45 1.96 9.21
CA PRO A 325 27.64 1.51 9.93
C PRO A 325 27.39 0.29 10.81
N GLN A 326 28.36 -0.65 10.87
CA GLN A 326 28.24 -1.91 11.64
C GLN A 326 27.83 -1.69 13.10
N LYS A 327 28.32 -0.62 13.75
CA LYS A 327 28.04 -0.31 15.16
C LYS A 327 26.55 -0.07 15.45
N VAL A 328 25.82 0.54 14.51
CA VAL A 328 24.38 0.88 14.69
C VAL A 328 23.46 -0.10 13.98
N LEU A 329 24.03 -0.98 13.15
CA LEU A 329 23.30 -1.85 12.25
C LEU A 329 22.28 -2.75 12.97
N PRO A 330 22.60 -3.45 14.08
CA PRO A 330 21.61 -4.29 14.76
C PRO A 330 20.38 -3.51 15.25
N ALA A 331 20.59 -2.28 15.73
CA ALA A 331 19.51 -1.43 16.23
C ALA A 331 18.62 -0.90 15.10
N VAL A 332 19.24 -0.49 13.98
CA VAL A 332 18.51 -0.05 12.78
C VAL A 332 17.70 -1.20 12.20
N ALA A 333 18.32 -2.38 12.00
CA ALA A 333 17.66 -3.56 11.49
C ALA A 333 16.45 -3.98 12.35
N ALA A 334 16.64 -4.05 13.68
CA ALA A 334 15.56 -4.37 14.60
C ALA A 334 14.40 -3.38 14.53
N GLY A 335 14.70 -2.07 14.47
CA GLY A 335 13.67 -1.05 14.34
C GLY A 335 12.89 -1.14 13.02
N LEU A 336 13.58 -1.42 11.90
CA LEU A 336 12.93 -1.53 10.58
C LEU A 336 12.01 -2.76 10.55
N LEU A 337 12.47 -3.89 11.09
CA LEU A 337 11.68 -5.11 11.18
C LEU A 337 10.43 -4.93 12.05
N GLN A 338 10.47 -4.09 13.09
CA GLN A 338 9.27 -3.76 13.90
C GLN A 338 8.19 -3.00 13.12
N GLN A 339 8.57 -2.24 12.08
CA GLN A 339 7.63 -1.53 11.22
C GLN A 339 7.07 -2.41 10.10
N LEU A 340 7.64 -3.60 9.90
CA LEU A 340 7.24 -4.53 8.87
C LEU A 340 6.45 -5.71 9.49
N HIS A 341 5.45 -6.20 8.76
CA HIS A 341 4.77 -7.44 9.11
C HIS A 341 5.66 -8.64 8.74
N VAL A 342 6.61 -8.96 9.62
CA VAL A 342 7.56 -10.07 9.49
C VAL A 342 7.53 -10.97 10.71
N ARG A 343 7.89 -12.24 10.53
CA ARG A 343 8.09 -13.21 11.59
C ARG A 343 9.48 -13.82 11.48
N ARG A 344 10.09 -14.11 12.63
CA ARG A 344 11.41 -14.73 12.74
C ARG A 344 11.28 -16.23 12.99
N PHE A 345 12.05 -17.03 12.24
CA PHE A 345 12.25 -18.47 12.41
C PHE A 345 13.75 -18.75 12.49
N GLY A 346 14.29 -18.98 13.69
CA GLY A 346 15.74 -19.11 13.89
C GLY A 346 16.46 -17.84 13.44
N ASP A 347 17.33 -17.94 12.43
CA ASP A 347 18.07 -16.80 11.88
C ASP A 347 17.41 -16.15 10.64
N VAL A 348 16.21 -16.59 10.28
CA VAL A 348 15.51 -16.16 9.06
C VAL A 348 14.29 -15.32 9.40
N TYR A 349 14.10 -14.23 8.68
CA TYR A 349 12.87 -13.44 8.64
C TYR A 349 12.07 -13.73 7.38
N VAL A 350 10.76 -13.82 7.53
CA VAL A 350 9.80 -14.00 6.42
C VAL A 350 8.65 -13.01 6.58
N ARG A 351 8.02 -12.63 5.46
CA ARG A 351 6.77 -11.86 5.49
C ARG A 351 5.69 -12.66 6.20
N TRP A 352 4.94 -12.00 7.08
CA TRP A 352 3.94 -12.64 7.91
C TRP A 352 2.57 -12.01 7.69
N SER A 353 1.56 -12.84 7.50
CA SER A 353 0.19 -12.41 7.26
C SER A 353 -0.80 -13.27 8.06
N PRO A 354 -2.08 -12.85 8.17
CA PRO A 354 -3.10 -13.62 8.88
C PRO A 354 -3.66 -14.80 8.05
N TRP A 355 -3.25 -14.99 6.80
CA TRP A 355 -3.86 -15.98 5.91
C TRP A 355 -3.11 -17.32 5.93
N PRO A 356 -3.77 -18.47 6.18
CA PRO A 356 -3.09 -19.76 6.35
C PRO A 356 -2.17 -20.16 5.18
N ALA A 357 -2.59 -19.93 3.93
CA ALA A 357 -1.77 -20.27 2.77
C ALA A 357 -0.47 -19.45 2.68
N GLU A 358 -0.53 -18.17 3.07
CA GLU A 358 0.64 -17.29 3.09
C GLU A 358 1.56 -17.63 4.27
N GLN A 359 0.99 -18.00 5.43
CA GLN A 359 1.77 -18.49 6.57
C GLN A 359 2.49 -19.81 6.25
N ILE A 360 1.81 -20.75 5.57
CA ILE A 360 2.42 -22.01 5.11
C ILE A 360 3.55 -21.71 4.12
N THR A 361 3.35 -20.76 3.20
CA THR A 361 4.39 -20.30 2.27
C THR A 361 5.60 -19.74 3.02
N ALA A 362 5.36 -18.92 4.03
CA ALA A 362 6.39 -18.33 4.87
C ALA A 362 7.20 -19.41 5.63
N VAL A 363 6.53 -20.41 6.21
CA VAL A 363 7.19 -21.53 6.88
C VAL A 363 8.04 -22.34 5.88
N LEU A 364 7.50 -22.72 4.72
CA LEU A 364 8.26 -23.47 3.72
C LEU A 364 9.51 -22.72 3.25
N HIS A 365 9.42 -21.40 3.03
CA HIS A 365 10.58 -20.59 2.69
C HIS A 365 11.58 -20.44 3.84
N ALA A 366 11.11 -20.28 5.08
CA ALA A 366 11.99 -20.17 6.25
C ALA A 366 12.88 -21.40 6.42
N TYR A 367 12.33 -22.60 6.21
CA TYR A 367 13.08 -23.86 6.36
C TYR A 367 13.76 -24.32 5.07
N SER A 368 13.42 -23.74 3.93
CA SER A 368 14.03 -24.02 2.61
C SER A 368 14.07 -25.52 2.24
N LYS A 369 13.08 -26.28 2.71
CA LYS A 369 12.93 -27.71 2.40
C LYS A 369 11.44 -28.10 2.43
N PRO A 370 11.06 -29.18 1.74
CA PRO A 370 9.71 -29.72 1.87
C PRO A 370 9.43 -30.19 3.30
N LEU A 371 8.18 -30.04 3.75
CA LEU A 371 7.73 -30.38 5.09
C LEU A 371 6.40 -31.14 5.04
N THR A 372 6.13 -31.91 6.10
CA THR A 372 4.83 -32.55 6.34
C THR A 372 3.81 -31.54 6.90
N PRO A 373 2.49 -31.78 6.77
CA PRO A 373 1.46 -30.94 7.38
C PRO A 373 1.62 -30.77 8.89
N THR A 374 2.12 -31.80 9.58
CA THR A 374 2.36 -31.78 11.03
C THR A 374 3.53 -30.88 11.39
N GLU A 375 4.69 -31.01 10.72
CA GLU A 375 5.84 -30.11 10.92
C GLU A 375 5.48 -28.65 10.61
N ILE A 376 4.71 -28.43 9.54
CA ILE A 376 4.22 -27.09 9.20
C ILE A 376 3.35 -26.53 10.34
N LEU A 377 2.40 -27.32 10.84
CA LEU A 377 1.52 -26.90 11.94
C LEU A 377 2.32 -26.58 13.22
N GLU A 378 3.30 -27.40 13.55
CA GLU A 378 4.22 -27.16 14.69
C GLU A 378 4.97 -25.84 14.54
N HIS A 379 5.48 -25.53 13.34
CA HIS A 379 6.18 -24.27 13.08
C HIS A 379 5.26 -23.05 13.05
N LEU A 380 4.00 -23.20 12.61
CA LEU A 380 3.01 -22.13 12.67
C LEU A 380 2.77 -21.71 14.14
N GLY A 381 2.70 -22.69 15.05
CA GLY A 381 2.47 -22.47 16.48
C GLY A 381 1.08 -21.89 16.81
N ASP A 382 0.14 -22.00 15.88
CA ASP A 382 -1.24 -21.52 16.04
C ASP A 382 -2.13 -22.69 16.50
N THR A 383 -2.58 -22.61 17.76
CA THR A 383 -3.41 -23.65 18.39
C THR A 383 -4.85 -23.69 17.85
N THR A 384 -5.27 -22.71 17.05
CA THR A 384 -6.59 -22.68 16.41
C THR A 384 -6.61 -23.44 15.09
N LEU A 385 -5.44 -23.64 14.46
CA LEU A 385 -5.32 -24.39 13.21
C LEU A 385 -5.24 -25.89 13.50
N THR A 386 -5.82 -26.68 12.60
CA THR A 386 -5.73 -28.14 12.63
C THR A 386 -4.90 -28.64 11.46
N GLU A 387 -4.32 -29.83 11.59
CA GLU A 387 -3.61 -30.48 10.48
C GLU A 387 -4.51 -30.66 9.25
N ALA A 388 -5.82 -30.89 9.46
CA ALA A 388 -6.79 -30.98 8.37
C ALA A 388 -6.91 -29.66 7.59
N THR A 389 -6.89 -28.52 8.27
CA THR A 389 -6.89 -27.18 7.65
C THR A 389 -5.63 -26.96 6.82
N VAL A 390 -4.45 -27.30 7.37
CA VAL A 390 -3.17 -27.18 6.66
C VAL A 390 -3.17 -28.06 5.41
N ARG A 391 -3.59 -29.33 5.53
CA ARG A 391 -3.71 -30.27 4.42
C ARG A 391 -4.65 -29.77 3.33
N ASN A 392 -5.77 -29.18 3.71
CA ASN A 392 -6.74 -28.61 2.77
C ASN A 392 -6.16 -27.40 2.01
N ALA A 393 -5.42 -26.53 2.70
CA ALA A 393 -4.74 -25.39 2.08
C ALA A 393 -3.66 -25.84 1.08
N LEU A 394 -2.85 -26.83 1.47
CA LEU A 394 -1.81 -27.44 0.63
C LEU A 394 -2.40 -28.07 -0.65
N ALA A 395 -3.51 -28.80 -0.51
CA ALA A 395 -4.14 -29.49 -1.64
C ALA A 395 -4.84 -28.56 -2.63
N ASN A 396 -5.42 -27.45 -2.17
CA ASN A 396 -6.25 -26.59 -3.03
C ASN A 396 -5.48 -25.44 -3.70
N LYS A 397 -4.26 -25.14 -3.26
CA LYS A 397 -3.49 -24.02 -3.79
C LYS A 397 -2.40 -24.51 -4.76
N PRO A 398 -2.37 -24.03 -6.02
CA PRO A 398 -1.45 -24.54 -7.04
C PRO A 398 0.02 -24.19 -6.79
N ILE A 399 0.29 -23.25 -5.87
CA ILE A 399 1.66 -22.87 -5.45
C ILE A 399 2.38 -23.98 -4.68
N PHE A 400 1.66 -24.97 -4.17
CA PHE A 400 2.22 -26.12 -3.48
C PHE A 400 2.22 -27.36 -4.38
N GLN A 401 3.14 -28.27 -4.10
CA GLN A 401 3.17 -29.59 -4.72
C GLN A 401 3.63 -30.64 -3.70
N ARG A 402 3.19 -31.89 -3.89
CA ARG A 402 3.74 -33.01 -3.14
C ARG A 402 5.11 -33.37 -3.71
N THR A 403 6.09 -33.56 -2.83
CA THR A 403 7.44 -33.99 -3.21
C THR A 403 7.73 -35.43 -2.79
N ALA A 404 6.98 -35.94 -1.81
CA ALA A 404 7.06 -37.31 -1.31
C ALA A 404 5.72 -37.72 -0.65
N PRO A 405 5.56 -38.98 -0.17
CA PRO A 405 4.41 -39.43 0.59
C PRO A 405 4.08 -38.57 1.83
N GLY A 406 3.24 -37.55 1.65
CA GLY A 406 2.78 -36.70 2.76
C GLY A 406 3.63 -35.45 2.97
N THR A 407 4.67 -35.27 2.17
CA THR A 407 5.57 -34.11 2.20
C THR A 407 5.23 -33.14 1.08
N TRP A 408 5.28 -31.85 1.39
CA TRP A 408 4.89 -30.76 0.51
C TRP A 408 5.99 -29.71 0.41
N GLY A 409 6.19 -29.16 -0.78
CA GLY A 409 7.10 -28.06 -1.04
C GLY A 409 6.49 -27.02 -1.97
N MET A 410 7.24 -25.95 -2.21
CA MET A 410 6.84 -24.93 -3.18
C MET A 410 6.99 -25.47 -4.59
N ARG A 411 5.99 -25.26 -5.45
CA ARG A 411 6.06 -25.59 -6.88
C ARG A 411 7.16 -24.80 -7.60
N SER A 412 7.43 -23.57 -7.15
CA SER A 412 8.49 -22.72 -7.69
C SER A 412 9.91 -23.29 -7.48
N TRP A 413 10.10 -24.22 -6.54
CA TRP A 413 11.39 -24.89 -6.33
C TRP A 413 11.77 -25.88 -7.43
N ARG A 414 10.87 -26.12 -8.41
CA ARG A 414 11.09 -27.01 -9.56
C ARG A 414 11.54 -28.43 -9.18
N MET A 415 11.13 -28.89 -8.00
CA MET A 415 11.34 -30.27 -7.56
C MET A 415 10.42 -31.21 -8.36
N ARG A 416 10.77 -32.49 -8.39
CA ARG A 416 9.91 -33.53 -8.99
C ARG A 416 8.59 -33.64 -8.21
N GLU A 417 7.47 -33.69 -8.92
CA GLU A 417 6.15 -33.87 -8.32
C GLU A 417 5.90 -35.35 -8.01
N TYR A 418 5.53 -35.64 -6.76
CA TYR A 418 5.15 -36.98 -6.33
C TYR A 418 3.71 -37.30 -6.75
N ARG A 419 3.56 -38.29 -7.64
CA ARG A 419 2.27 -38.70 -8.23
C ARG A 419 1.62 -39.90 -7.54
N GLY A 420 2.28 -40.48 -6.53
CA GLY A 420 1.77 -41.64 -5.78
C GLY A 420 2.68 -42.86 -5.88
N LEU A 421 2.52 -43.80 -4.93
CA LEU A 421 3.40 -44.97 -4.81
C LEU A 421 3.40 -45.85 -6.06
N ALA A 422 2.25 -46.04 -6.72
CA ALA A 422 2.20 -46.80 -7.98
C ALA A 422 3.00 -46.13 -9.11
N ASP A 423 3.01 -44.80 -9.20
CA ASP A 423 3.80 -44.10 -10.21
C ASP A 423 5.30 -44.25 -9.92
N GLU A 424 5.69 -44.13 -8.65
CA GLU A 424 7.06 -44.35 -8.18
C GLU A 424 7.58 -45.77 -8.41
N LEU A 425 6.74 -46.78 -8.13
CA LEU A 425 7.05 -48.18 -8.41
C LEU A 425 7.24 -48.39 -9.91
N GLY A 426 6.31 -47.87 -10.72
CA GLY A 426 6.36 -47.97 -12.17
C GLY A 426 7.62 -47.33 -12.76
N GLN A 427 8.00 -46.14 -12.29
CA GLN A 427 9.22 -45.45 -12.75
C GLN A 427 10.49 -46.26 -12.46
N ARG A 428 10.60 -46.90 -11.29
CA ARG A 428 11.75 -47.74 -10.94
C ARG A 428 11.82 -49.01 -11.78
N ILE A 429 10.66 -49.61 -12.05
CA ILE A 429 10.54 -50.74 -12.98
C ILE A 429 11.01 -50.32 -14.38
N ASP A 430 10.53 -49.18 -14.89
CA ASP A 430 10.90 -48.68 -16.23
C ASP A 430 12.39 -48.37 -16.31
N ALA A 431 12.96 -47.73 -15.28
CA ALA A 431 14.39 -47.43 -15.18
C ALA A 431 15.27 -48.69 -15.13
N SER A 432 14.72 -49.81 -14.65
CA SER A 432 15.40 -51.12 -14.62
C SER A 432 15.21 -51.94 -15.90
N GLY A 433 14.73 -51.32 -16.99
CA GLY A 433 14.48 -52.00 -18.27
C GLY A 433 13.09 -52.65 -18.38
N GLY A 434 12.14 -52.29 -17.50
CA GLY A 434 10.74 -52.70 -17.57
C GLY A 434 10.35 -53.92 -16.73
N VAL A 435 11.31 -54.61 -16.12
CA VAL A 435 11.09 -55.75 -15.21
C VAL A 435 12.22 -55.81 -14.18
N MET A 436 11.92 -56.17 -12.92
CA MET A 436 12.95 -56.30 -11.87
C MET A 436 12.50 -57.21 -10.72
N PRO A 437 13.41 -57.68 -9.84
CA PRO A 437 13.03 -58.42 -8.64
C PRO A 437 12.20 -57.56 -7.68
N ILE A 438 11.09 -58.09 -7.16
CA ILE A 438 10.21 -57.34 -6.25
C ILE A 438 10.92 -56.97 -4.94
N ALA A 439 11.79 -57.84 -4.42
CA ALA A 439 12.54 -57.59 -3.19
C ALA A 439 13.48 -56.36 -3.34
N GLU A 440 14.14 -56.24 -4.49
CA GLU A 440 14.99 -55.09 -4.80
C GLU A 440 14.17 -53.81 -4.95
N LEU A 441 13.03 -53.88 -5.65
CA LEU A 441 12.12 -52.73 -5.79
C LEU A 441 11.65 -52.22 -4.42
N MET A 442 11.25 -53.13 -3.53
CA MET A 442 10.79 -52.80 -2.18
C MET A 442 11.91 -52.14 -1.35
N ALA A 443 13.14 -52.66 -1.45
CA ALA A 443 14.31 -52.07 -0.79
C ALA A 443 14.61 -50.66 -1.29
N MET A 444 14.61 -50.44 -2.62
CA MET A 444 14.80 -49.11 -3.22
C MET A 444 13.70 -48.13 -2.79
N MET A 445 12.44 -48.56 -2.81
CA MET A 445 11.32 -47.73 -2.37
C MET A 445 11.42 -47.35 -0.91
N LYS A 446 11.85 -48.27 -0.04
CA LYS A 446 11.98 -47.99 1.39
C LYS A 446 13.17 -47.07 1.70
N HIS A 447 14.25 -47.18 0.93
CA HIS A 447 15.39 -46.27 1.02
C HIS A 447 15.00 -44.84 0.61
N ASP A 448 14.31 -44.67 -0.51
CA ASP A 448 13.98 -43.35 -1.06
C ASP A 448 12.76 -42.70 -0.40
N PHE A 449 11.85 -43.51 0.15
CA PHE A 449 10.64 -43.08 0.86
C PHE A 449 10.54 -43.77 2.23
N PRO A 450 11.42 -43.43 3.18
CA PRO A 450 11.45 -44.06 4.50
C PRO A 450 10.12 -43.90 5.27
N GLU A 451 9.35 -42.87 4.99
CA GLU A 451 8.03 -42.60 5.56
C GLU A 451 6.90 -43.52 5.05
N ALA A 452 7.10 -44.19 3.90
CA ALA A 452 6.12 -45.15 3.40
C ALA A 452 6.14 -46.42 4.26
N SER A 453 4.97 -46.87 4.72
CA SER A 453 4.88 -48.14 5.44
C SER A 453 5.07 -49.32 4.51
N GLU A 454 5.74 -50.38 4.98
CA GLU A 454 5.98 -51.61 4.21
C GLU A 454 4.66 -52.21 3.71
N VAL A 455 3.65 -52.27 4.59
CA VAL A 455 2.29 -52.72 4.23
C VAL A 455 1.71 -51.91 3.07
N SER A 456 1.93 -50.58 3.04
CA SER A 456 1.45 -49.77 1.92
C SER A 456 2.21 -50.11 0.64
N LEU A 457 3.54 -50.19 0.70
CA LEU A 457 4.36 -50.54 -0.47
C LEU A 457 3.94 -51.90 -1.05
N GLU A 458 3.76 -52.92 -0.20
CA GLU A 458 3.27 -54.25 -0.59
C GLU A 458 1.87 -54.17 -1.21
N MET A 459 0.97 -53.37 -0.63
CA MET A 459 -0.37 -53.20 -1.18
C MET A 459 -0.36 -52.56 -2.57
N TYR A 460 0.58 -51.64 -2.81
CA TYR A 460 0.73 -50.95 -4.09
C TYR A 460 1.38 -51.83 -5.17
N THR A 461 2.29 -52.76 -4.81
CA THR A 461 2.81 -53.75 -5.77
C THR A 461 1.75 -54.75 -6.22
N GLN A 462 0.74 -55.00 -5.37
CA GLN A 462 -0.42 -55.85 -5.68
C GLN A 462 -1.53 -55.14 -6.48
N THR A 463 -1.31 -53.88 -6.90
CA THR A 463 -2.27 -53.16 -7.74
C THR A 463 -2.36 -53.78 -9.14
N LEU A 464 -3.45 -53.48 -9.86
CA LEU A 464 -3.64 -54.02 -11.21
C LEU A 464 -2.72 -53.38 -12.25
N ALA A 465 -1.99 -52.32 -11.88
CA ALA A 465 -0.96 -51.71 -12.73
C ALA A 465 0.24 -52.64 -12.97
N PHE A 466 0.41 -53.68 -12.14
CA PHE A 466 1.56 -54.56 -12.19
C PHE A 466 1.18 -56.04 -12.40
N VAL A 467 2.15 -56.80 -12.87
CA VAL A 467 2.13 -58.27 -12.95
C VAL A 467 3.35 -58.78 -12.21
N ILE A 468 3.12 -59.73 -11.29
CA ILE A 468 4.17 -60.40 -10.53
C ILE A 468 4.19 -61.86 -10.96
N HIS A 469 5.36 -62.36 -11.36
CA HIS A 469 5.59 -63.75 -11.74
C HIS A 469 7.01 -64.16 -11.32
N ASP A 470 7.15 -65.30 -10.64
CA ASP A 470 8.43 -65.84 -10.17
C ASP A 470 9.32 -64.82 -9.43
N GLY A 471 8.71 -64.00 -8.56
CA GLY A 471 9.42 -62.96 -7.80
C GLY A 471 9.81 -61.72 -8.60
N MET A 472 9.53 -61.68 -9.90
CA MET A 472 9.77 -60.54 -10.78
C MET A 472 8.50 -59.71 -10.94
N ILE A 473 8.64 -58.38 -10.92
CA ILE A 473 7.55 -57.43 -11.12
C ILE A 473 7.78 -56.62 -12.39
N ARG A 474 6.71 -56.43 -13.17
CA ARG A 474 6.69 -55.55 -14.34
C ARG A 474 5.38 -54.78 -14.42
N ARG A 475 5.34 -53.73 -15.25
CA ARG A 475 4.09 -53.08 -15.61
C ARG A 475 3.19 -54.05 -16.39
N ARG A 476 1.89 -53.93 -16.15
CA ARG A 476 0.88 -54.61 -16.94
C ARG A 476 0.83 -54.03 -18.35
N ILE A 477 0.74 -54.89 -19.35
CA ILE A 477 0.53 -54.57 -20.76
C ILE A 477 -0.87 -55.02 -21.21
N GLU A 478 -1.30 -54.57 -22.38
CA GLU A 478 -2.67 -54.81 -22.89
C GLU A 478 -2.99 -56.30 -23.08
N SER A 479 -1.99 -57.11 -23.45
CA SER A 479 -2.17 -58.56 -23.65
C SER A 479 -2.25 -59.37 -22.35
N ASP A 480 -2.03 -58.75 -21.18
CA ASP A 480 -2.08 -59.48 -19.91
C ASP A 480 -3.51 -59.82 -19.50
N PRO A 481 -3.77 -61.07 -19.09
CA PRO A 481 -5.10 -61.46 -18.64
C PRO A 481 -5.48 -60.72 -17.35
N TRP A 482 -6.74 -60.29 -17.27
CA TRP A 482 -7.31 -59.75 -16.04
C TRP A 482 -7.59 -60.88 -15.03
N PRO A 483 -7.43 -60.61 -13.72
CA PRO A 483 -7.81 -61.59 -12.70
C PRO A 483 -9.27 -62.02 -12.83
N ALA A 484 -9.54 -63.32 -12.69
CA ALA A 484 -10.90 -63.85 -12.78
C ALA A 484 -11.81 -63.22 -11.72
N VAL A 485 -12.99 -62.76 -12.14
CA VAL A 485 -13.99 -62.15 -11.26
C VAL A 485 -15.14 -63.12 -11.06
N ARG A 486 -15.47 -63.42 -9.81
CA ARG A 486 -16.63 -64.26 -9.48
C ARG A 486 -17.94 -63.60 -9.91
N HIS A 487 -18.96 -64.40 -10.15
CA HIS A 487 -20.30 -63.90 -10.48
C HIS A 487 -20.88 -63.01 -9.36
N TRP A 488 -21.68 -62.00 -9.72
CA TRP A 488 -22.23 -61.00 -8.79
C TRP A 488 -23.16 -61.62 -7.73
N ASN A 489 -23.80 -62.75 -8.04
CA ASN A 489 -24.72 -63.41 -7.10
C ASN A 489 -24.04 -63.96 -5.84
N THR A 490 -22.70 -64.04 -5.85
CA THR A 490 -21.89 -64.37 -4.67
C THR A 490 -21.74 -63.22 -3.68
N VAL A 491 -22.18 -62.01 -4.03
CA VAL A 491 -22.08 -60.81 -3.19
C VAL A 491 -23.39 -60.58 -2.42
N ALA A 492 -23.26 -60.37 -1.11
CA ALA A 492 -24.38 -60.02 -0.21
C ALA A 492 -25.11 -58.76 -0.69
N GLY A 493 -26.45 -58.75 -0.56
CA GLY A 493 -27.23 -57.57 -0.94
C GLY A 493 -27.22 -57.24 -2.44
N VAL A 494 -26.86 -58.19 -3.32
CA VAL A 494 -26.90 -57.98 -4.78
C VAL A 494 -27.91 -58.92 -5.43
N PHE A 495 -28.80 -58.35 -6.25
CA PHE A 495 -29.88 -59.06 -6.92
C PHE A 495 -30.10 -58.51 -8.32
N ARG A 496 -30.65 -59.35 -9.21
CA ARG A 496 -31.12 -58.95 -10.53
C ARG A 496 -32.64 -58.70 -10.50
N GLY A 497 -33.04 -57.53 -10.95
CA GLY A 497 -34.44 -57.14 -11.11
C GLY A 497 -35.11 -57.78 -12.33
N PRO A 498 -36.44 -57.66 -12.45
CA PRO A 498 -37.20 -58.27 -13.54
C PRO A 498 -36.84 -57.74 -14.92
N SER A 499 -36.35 -56.49 -15.02
CA SER A 499 -35.93 -55.87 -16.28
C SER A 499 -34.45 -56.06 -16.61
N GLY A 500 -33.76 -56.93 -15.85
CA GLY A 500 -32.33 -57.16 -15.94
C GLY A 500 -31.47 -56.10 -15.24
N ASP A 501 -32.09 -55.12 -14.57
CA ASP A 501 -31.44 -54.14 -13.70
C ASP A 501 -30.67 -54.82 -12.56
N LEU A 502 -29.54 -54.25 -12.16
CA LEU A 502 -28.77 -54.74 -11.02
C LEU A 502 -29.09 -53.89 -9.79
N ARG A 503 -29.52 -54.55 -8.71
CA ARG A 503 -29.84 -53.93 -7.43
C ARG A 503 -28.73 -54.22 -6.43
N VAL A 504 -28.21 -53.18 -5.80
CA VAL A 504 -27.06 -53.25 -4.88
C VAL A 504 -27.42 -52.54 -3.59
N ILE A 505 -27.45 -53.30 -2.50
CA ILE A 505 -27.76 -52.78 -1.16
C ILE A 505 -26.49 -52.30 -0.47
N ARG A 506 -26.56 -51.11 0.13
CA ARG A 506 -25.45 -50.51 0.87
C ARG A 506 -25.92 -50.05 2.25
N PRO A 507 -25.20 -50.38 3.33
CA PRO A 507 -25.51 -49.83 4.64
C PRO A 507 -25.26 -48.32 4.65
N VAL A 508 -26.17 -47.56 5.26
CA VAL A 508 -26.00 -46.12 5.50
C VAL A 508 -25.22 -45.94 6.79
N THR A 509 -23.92 -45.72 6.66
CA THR A 509 -23.00 -45.48 7.78
C THR A 509 -22.75 -43.98 7.97
N SER A 510 -22.18 -43.60 9.13
CA SER A 510 -21.72 -42.23 9.36
C SER A 510 -20.66 -41.80 8.34
N GLU A 511 -19.83 -42.72 7.88
CA GLU A 511 -18.84 -42.47 6.81
C GLU A 511 -19.52 -42.19 5.46
N LEU A 512 -20.54 -42.99 5.08
CA LEU A 512 -21.32 -42.73 3.86
C LEU A 512 -21.92 -41.32 3.89
N LEU A 513 -22.46 -40.92 5.04
CA LEU A 513 -23.07 -39.60 5.25
C LEU A 513 -22.05 -38.46 5.36
N ARG A 514 -20.74 -38.73 5.50
CA ARG A 514 -19.66 -37.72 5.42
C ARG A 514 -19.28 -37.38 3.98
N GLY A 515 -19.59 -38.27 3.02
CA GLY A 515 -19.41 -37.99 1.59
C GLY A 515 -18.10 -38.48 0.98
N THR A 516 -17.49 -39.52 1.54
CA THR A 516 -16.35 -40.21 0.94
C THR A 516 -16.79 -41.18 -0.15
N SER A 517 -15.95 -41.36 -1.18
CA SER A 517 -16.10 -42.48 -2.12
C SER A 517 -15.93 -43.81 -1.39
N GLN A 518 -16.65 -44.85 -1.81
CA GLN A 518 -16.61 -46.15 -1.15
C GLN A 518 -16.14 -47.25 -2.09
N THR A 519 -15.60 -48.33 -1.52
CA THR A 519 -15.29 -49.53 -2.31
C THR A 519 -16.57 -50.27 -2.71
N ILE A 520 -16.58 -50.80 -3.92
CA ILE A 520 -17.59 -51.70 -4.47
C ILE A 520 -16.92 -53.01 -4.90
N LYS A 521 -17.61 -54.15 -4.75
CA LYS A 521 -17.01 -55.45 -5.06
C LYS A 521 -16.74 -55.57 -6.57
N LYS A 522 -15.62 -56.20 -6.94
CA LYS A 522 -15.20 -56.45 -8.34
C LYS A 522 -16.31 -57.06 -9.18
N SER A 523 -17.03 -58.04 -8.62
CA SER A 523 -18.16 -58.71 -9.27
C SER A 523 -19.31 -57.78 -9.62
N VAL A 524 -19.58 -56.78 -8.78
CA VAL A 524 -20.64 -55.79 -9.01
C VAL A 524 -20.20 -54.79 -10.06
N ALA A 525 -18.99 -54.26 -9.97
CA ALA A 525 -18.45 -53.37 -10.99
C ALA A 525 -18.44 -54.02 -12.38
N THR A 526 -17.98 -55.28 -12.46
CA THR A 526 -17.96 -56.06 -13.71
C THR A 526 -19.38 -56.27 -14.25
N ALA A 527 -20.34 -56.63 -13.39
CA ALA A 527 -21.75 -56.77 -13.79
C ALA A 527 -22.38 -55.45 -14.29
N LEU A 528 -21.87 -54.31 -13.81
CA LEU A 528 -22.27 -52.98 -14.26
C LEU A 528 -21.53 -52.51 -15.53
N GLY A 529 -20.59 -53.31 -16.05
CA GLY A 529 -19.79 -53.02 -17.23
C GLY A 529 -18.56 -52.14 -16.97
N VAL A 530 -18.04 -52.14 -15.74
CA VAL A 530 -16.80 -51.46 -15.38
C VAL A 530 -15.68 -52.49 -15.25
N THR A 531 -14.74 -52.45 -16.18
CA THR A 531 -13.51 -53.27 -16.19
C THR A 531 -12.35 -52.52 -15.53
N PRO A 532 -11.25 -53.22 -15.17
CA PRO A 532 -10.02 -52.56 -14.74
C PRO A 532 -9.57 -51.46 -15.72
N GLY A 533 -9.18 -50.30 -15.20
CA GLY A 533 -8.85 -49.09 -15.96
C GLY A 533 -10.06 -48.27 -16.42
N GLY A 534 -11.26 -48.86 -16.37
CA GLY A 534 -12.49 -48.23 -16.82
C GLY A 534 -13.18 -47.36 -15.78
N ARG A 535 -14.11 -46.53 -16.28
CA ARG A 535 -15.09 -45.80 -15.46
C ARG A 535 -16.44 -45.81 -16.16
N LYS A 536 -17.51 -45.72 -15.38
CA LYS A 536 -18.88 -45.57 -15.88
C LYS A 536 -19.67 -44.65 -14.96
N THR A 537 -20.36 -43.69 -15.56
CA THR A 537 -21.20 -42.73 -14.85
C THR A 537 -22.66 -43.07 -15.07
N PHE A 538 -23.43 -43.00 -13.99
CA PHE A 538 -24.87 -43.19 -13.95
C PHE A 538 -25.53 -41.90 -13.51
N ARG A 539 -26.51 -41.42 -14.29
CA ARG A 539 -27.31 -40.25 -13.91
C ARG A 539 -28.30 -40.62 -12.81
N THR A 540 -28.38 -39.78 -11.77
CA THR A 540 -29.38 -39.87 -10.71
C THR A 540 -30.05 -38.52 -10.52
N GLU A 541 -31.17 -38.47 -9.79
CA GLU A 541 -31.86 -37.20 -9.49
C GLU A 541 -31.06 -36.28 -8.55
N ALA A 542 -30.16 -36.86 -7.74
CA ALA A 542 -29.34 -36.14 -6.76
C ALA A 542 -27.92 -35.81 -7.26
N GLY A 543 -27.63 -36.05 -8.54
CA GLY A 543 -26.32 -35.85 -9.17
C GLY A 543 -25.73 -37.12 -9.79
N ASP A 544 -24.60 -36.97 -10.49
CA ASP A 544 -23.95 -38.08 -11.18
C ASP A 544 -23.25 -39.03 -10.23
N LEU A 545 -23.47 -40.33 -10.43
CA LEU A 545 -22.88 -41.43 -9.68
C LEU A 545 -21.85 -42.15 -10.56
N THR A 546 -20.56 -42.04 -10.22
CA THR A 546 -19.49 -42.64 -11.02
C THR A 546 -18.89 -43.84 -10.32
N ILE A 547 -18.79 -44.96 -11.04
CA ILE A 547 -18.03 -46.13 -10.65
C ILE A 547 -16.74 -46.16 -11.47
N TYR A 548 -15.60 -46.33 -10.82
CA TYR A 548 -14.30 -46.33 -11.47
C TYR A 548 -13.38 -47.41 -10.90
N TRP A 549 -12.49 -47.92 -11.74
CA TRP A 549 -11.53 -48.95 -11.35
C TRP A 549 -10.13 -48.55 -11.78
N LEU A 550 -9.45 -47.76 -10.95
CA LEU A 550 -8.09 -47.33 -11.23
C LEU A 550 -7.12 -48.49 -11.08
N LEU A 551 -6.20 -48.63 -12.05
CA LEU A 551 -5.20 -49.70 -12.04
C LEU A 551 -4.15 -49.49 -10.96
N SER A 552 -3.82 -48.23 -10.67
CA SER A 552 -2.76 -47.80 -9.76
C SER A 552 -3.22 -47.60 -8.31
N THR A 553 -4.48 -47.88 -8.00
CA THR A 553 -5.04 -47.75 -6.65
C THR A 553 -5.22 -49.12 -6.02
N PRO A 554 -4.73 -49.35 -4.80
CA PRO A 554 -4.96 -50.60 -4.10
C PRO A 554 -6.44 -50.87 -3.84
N GLY A 555 -6.86 -52.12 -4.01
CA GLY A 555 -8.18 -52.59 -3.60
C GLY A 555 -9.18 -52.85 -4.72
N ALA A 556 -10.45 -52.76 -4.37
CA ALA A 556 -11.60 -53.04 -5.23
C ALA A 556 -12.03 -51.76 -5.98
N PRO A 557 -12.79 -51.85 -7.08
CA PRO A 557 -13.37 -50.68 -7.73
C PRO A 557 -14.09 -49.77 -6.74
N HIS A 558 -14.19 -48.49 -7.05
CA HIS A 558 -14.81 -47.49 -6.19
C HIS A 558 -16.09 -46.92 -6.82
N ILE A 559 -17.00 -46.50 -5.96
CA ILE A 559 -18.18 -45.71 -6.28
C ILE A 559 -18.03 -44.33 -5.65
N SER A 560 -18.36 -43.28 -6.39
CA SER A 560 -18.31 -41.90 -5.92
C SER A 560 -19.22 -41.69 -4.69
N SER A 561 -19.08 -40.53 -4.03
CA SER A 561 -19.86 -40.19 -2.84
C SER A 561 -21.36 -40.48 -3.03
N LEU A 562 -21.92 -41.28 -2.11
CA LEU A 562 -23.35 -41.60 -2.05
C LEU A 562 -24.13 -40.64 -1.14
N GLN A 563 -23.47 -39.64 -0.54
CA GLN A 563 -24.07 -38.75 0.46
C GLN A 563 -25.28 -37.98 -0.09
N ALA A 564 -25.15 -37.37 -1.27
CA ALA A 564 -26.25 -36.62 -1.88
C ALA A 564 -27.45 -37.53 -2.18
N ILE A 565 -27.18 -38.74 -2.69
CA ILE A 565 -28.20 -39.75 -3.00
C ILE A 565 -28.90 -40.23 -1.72
N ALA A 566 -28.15 -40.57 -0.68
CA ALA A 566 -28.74 -40.99 0.60
C ALA A 566 -29.60 -39.89 1.24
N ARG A 567 -29.17 -38.63 1.14
CA ARG A 567 -29.95 -37.47 1.60
C ARG A 567 -31.22 -37.26 0.79
N SER A 568 -31.18 -37.48 -0.53
CA SER A 568 -32.36 -37.30 -1.40
C SER A 568 -33.52 -38.26 -1.10
N VAL A 569 -33.24 -39.36 -0.39
CA VAL A 569 -34.25 -40.35 0.03
C VAL A 569 -34.44 -40.38 1.56
N ASP A 570 -33.99 -39.32 2.26
CA ASP A 570 -34.09 -39.16 3.71
C ASP A 570 -33.55 -40.36 4.51
N ALA A 571 -32.48 -40.99 4.02
CA ALA A 571 -31.86 -42.13 4.70
C ALA A 571 -30.99 -41.67 5.88
N VAL A 572 -31.12 -42.34 7.01
CA VAL A 572 -30.35 -42.05 8.23
C VAL A 572 -29.40 -43.19 8.57
N ALA A 573 -28.43 -42.92 9.46
CA ALA A 573 -27.47 -43.93 9.90
C ALA A 573 -28.20 -45.17 10.49
N GLY A 574 -27.85 -46.34 9.99
CA GLY A 574 -28.47 -47.62 10.37
C GLY A 574 -29.60 -48.10 9.43
N ASP A 575 -30.00 -47.29 8.46
CA ASP A 575 -30.80 -47.75 7.31
C ASP A 575 -29.92 -48.44 6.25
N GLU A 576 -30.55 -49.02 5.24
CA GLU A 576 -29.89 -49.47 4.03
C GLU A 576 -30.38 -48.67 2.80
N LEU A 577 -29.51 -48.54 1.81
CA LEU A 577 -29.77 -47.86 0.55
C LEU A 577 -29.81 -48.90 -0.57
N ALA A 578 -30.96 -49.02 -1.24
CA ALA A 578 -31.13 -49.88 -2.40
C ALA A 578 -30.84 -49.10 -3.68
N LEU A 579 -29.68 -49.34 -4.28
CA LEU A 579 -29.28 -48.72 -5.55
C LEU A 579 -29.72 -49.61 -6.71
N THR A 580 -30.57 -49.11 -7.60
CA THR A 580 -31.00 -49.82 -8.81
C THR A 580 -30.30 -49.24 -10.03
N PHE A 581 -29.48 -50.03 -10.70
CA PHE A 581 -28.72 -49.63 -11.88
C PHE A 581 -29.37 -50.15 -13.15
N LYS A 582 -29.72 -49.25 -14.07
CA LYS A 582 -30.32 -49.58 -15.37
C LYS A 582 -29.64 -48.78 -16.49
N ARG A 583 -28.92 -49.47 -17.37
CA ARG A 583 -28.16 -48.90 -18.48
C ARG A 583 -27.18 -47.81 -18.02
N THR A 584 -27.60 -46.54 -18.09
CA THR A 584 -26.85 -45.32 -17.74
C THR A 584 -27.53 -44.49 -16.65
N ARG A 585 -28.60 -45.01 -16.01
CA ARG A 585 -29.27 -44.36 -14.88
C ARG A 585 -29.13 -45.23 -13.64
N ALA A 586 -29.11 -44.56 -12.48
CA ALA A 586 -29.26 -45.21 -11.19
C ALA A 586 -30.34 -44.48 -10.38
N THR A 587 -31.15 -45.24 -9.68
CA THR A 587 -32.11 -44.73 -8.69
C THR A 587 -31.78 -45.31 -7.33
N ALA A 588 -32.26 -44.65 -6.28
CA ALA A 588 -32.05 -45.09 -4.91
C ALA A 588 -33.38 -45.15 -4.17
N GLU A 589 -33.54 -46.15 -3.31
CA GLU A 589 -34.66 -46.28 -2.40
C GLU A 589 -34.12 -46.55 -0.99
N ARG A 590 -34.78 -45.99 0.02
CA ARG A 590 -34.44 -46.20 1.42
C ARG A 590 -35.08 -47.51 1.92
N ILE A 591 -34.29 -48.34 2.60
CA ILE A 591 -34.75 -49.52 3.34
C ILE A 591 -34.58 -49.23 4.85
N PRO A 592 -35.68 -48.96 5.58
CA PRO A 592 -35.62 -48.73 7.02
C PRO A 592 -35.19 -49.99 7.77
N ARG A 593 -34.48 -49.81 8.89
CA ARG A 593 -34.01 -50.91 9.75
C ARG A 593 -35.11 -51.91 10.18
N ARG A 594 -36.34 -51.44 10.34
CA ARG A 594 -37.51 -52.25 10.77
C ARG A 594 -38.54 -52.45 9.66
N LEU A 595 -38.11 -52.95 8.51
CA LEU A 595 -38.99 -53.29 7.40
C LEU A 595 -39.37 -54.79 7.42
N SER A 596 -40.60 -55.14 7.03
CA SER A 596 -41.00 -56.56 6.90
C SER A 596 -40.16 -57.28 5.84
N THR A 597 -40.04 -58.60 5.95
CA THR A 597 -39.25 -59.41 5.02
C THR A 597 -39.76 -59.30 3.59
N GLU A 598 -41.08 -59.31 3.39
CA GLU A 598 -41.73 -59.16 2.08
C GLU A 598 -41.43 -57.81 1.44
N LYS A 599 -41.55 -56.70 2.20
CA LYS A 599 -41.21 -55.37 1.69
C LYS A 599 -39.71 -55.22 1.43
N THR A 600 -38.87 -55.82 2.29
CA THR A 600 -37.42 -55.86 2.05
C THR A 600 -37.14 -56.60 0.74
N PHE A 601 -37.74 -57.77 0.54
CA PHE A 601 -37.62 -58.55 -0.70
C PHE A 601 -38.04 -57.72 -1.93
N GLN A 602 -39.18 -57.02 -1.86
CA GLN A 602 -39.67 -56.19 -2.96
C GLN A 602 -38.66 -55.09 -3.33
N LEU A 603 -38.09 -54.39 -2.35
CA LEU A 603 -37.10 -53.34 -2.59
C LEU A 603 -35.78 -53.89 -3.13
N VAL A 604 -35.27 -55.00 -2.56
CA VAL A 604 -33.96 -55.52 -2.98
C VAL A 604 -34.01 -56.30 -4.30
N THR A 605 -35.15 -56.86 -4.69
CA THR A 605 -35.29 -57.65 -5.94
C THR A 605 -36.12 -56.95 -7.02
N GLY A 606 -36.91 -55.94 -6.69
CA GLY A 606 -37.87 -55.32 -7.61
C GLY A 606 -39.03 -56.23 -8.02
N ARG A 607 -39.25 -57.35 -7.31
CA ARG A 607 -40.31 -58.32 -7.62
C ARG A 607 -41.45 -58.23 -6.60
N PRO A 608 -42.71 -58.37 -7.02
CA PRO A 608 -43.85 -58.14 -6.14
C PRO A 608 -44.05 -59.26 -5.12
N THR A 609 -43.70 -60.51 -5.47
CA THR A 609 -44.04 -61.70 -4.69
C THR A 609 -42.78 -62.46 -4.28
N LEU A 610 -42.63 -62.64 -2.97
CA LEU A 610 -41.58 -63.46 -2.38
C LEU A 610 -41.89 -64.95 -2.59
N SER A 611 -41.09 -65.63 -3.42
CA SER A 611 -41.16 -67.07 -3.65
C SER A 611 -39.75 -67.62 -3.92
N LEU A 612 -39.58 -68.95 -3.84
CA LEU A 612 -38.31 -69.58 -4.20
C LEU A 612 -37.95 -69.32 -5.67
N ALA A 613 -38.94 -69.34 -6.57
CA ALA A 613 -38.72 -69.08 -7.99
C ALA A 613 -38.27 -67.63 -8.25
N THR A 614 -38.86 -66.66 -7.56
CA THR A 614 -38.49 -65.25 -7.74
C THR A 614 -37.12 -64.93 -7.11
N LEU A 615 -36.78 -65.55 -5.97
CA LEU A 615 -35.43 -65.49 -5.39
C LEU A 615 -34.40 -66.13 -6.31
N ALA A 616 -34.66 -67.34 -6.83
CA ALA A 616 -33.81 -68.05 -7.78
C ALA A 616 -33.51 -67.19 -9.02
N ALA A 617 -34.55 -66.62 -9.63
CA ALA A 617 -34.42 -65.72 -10.77
C ALA A 617 -33.63 -64.44 -10.44
N SER A 618 -33.79 -63.89 -9.23
CA SER A 618 -33.07 -62.69 -8.80
C SER A 618 -31.61 -62.96 -8.39
N LEU A 619 -31.29 -64.21 -8.09
CA LEU A 619 -29.95 -64.69 -7.73
C LEU A 619 -29.23 -65.33 -8.91
N ASP A 620 -29.91 -65.52 -10.04
CA ASP A 620 -29.39 -66.23 -11.20
C ASP A 620 -28.81 -67.60 -10.80
N CYS A 621 -29.64 -68.37 -10.08
CA CYS A 621 -29.30 -69.70 -9.62
C CYS A 621 -30.53 -70.62 -9.60
N PRO A 622 -30.34 -71.94 -9.62
CA PRO A 622 -31.44 -72.88 -9.46
C PRO A 622 -32.13 -72.76 -8.08
N PRO A 623 -33.46 -72.97 -7.99
CA PRO A 623 -34.23 -72.87 -6.73
C PRO A 623 -33.64 -73.66 -5.56
N GLU A 624 -33.05 -74.83 -5.83
CA GLU A 624 -32.47 -75.71 -4.83
C GLU A 624 -31.20 -75.14 -4.17
N LYS A 625 -30.54 -74.16 -4.80
CA LYS A 625 -29.33 -73.50 -4.29
C LYS A 625 -29.60 -72.18 -3.56
N VAL A 626 -30.84 -71.65 -3.61
CA VAL A 626 -31.20 -70.32 -3.06
C VAL A 626 -30.81 -70.18 -1.59
N VAL A 627 -31.25 -71.10 -0.73
CA VAL A 627 -30.98 -71.04 0.72
C VAL A 627 -29.48 -71.08 1.00
N ALA A 628 -28.77 -72.01 0.36
CA ALA A 628 -27.33 -72.18 0.56
C ALA A 628 -26.54 -70.94 0.10
N LEU A 629 -26.91 -70.35 -1.04
CA LEU A 629 -26.28 -69.16 -1.58
C LEU A 629 -26.52 -67.93 -0.69
N LEU A 630 -27.77 -67.69 -0.27
CA LEU A 630 -28.13 -66.56 0.60
C LEU A 630 -27.39 -66.64 1.94
N SER A 631 -27.32 -67.82 2.56
CA SER A 631 -26.56 -67.99 3.80
C SER A 631 -25.06 -67.80 3.60
N LYS A 632 -24.48 -68.39 2.55
CA LYS A 632 -23.04 -68.28 2.27
C LYS A 632 -22.59 -66.83 2.09
N ARG A 633 -23.45 -65.98 1.52
CA ARG A 633 -23.15 -64.55 1.33
C ARG A 633 -23.63 -63.65 2.48
N GLY A 634 -24.31 -64.19 3.49
CA GLY A 634 -24.71 -63.45 4.69
C GLY A 634 -26.07 -62.74 4.62
N ASP A 635 -26.91 -63.03 3.62
CA ASP A 635 -28.28 -62.48 3.53
C ASP A 635 -29.27 -63.29 4.40
N GLU A 636 -29.00 -63.40 5.70
CA GLU A 636 -29.69 -64.34 6.58
C GLU A 636 -31.20 -64.09 6.71
N LYS A 637 -31.64 -62.83 6.63
CA LYS A 637 -33.07 -62.49 6.68
C LYS A 637 -33.84 -63.16 5.53
N LEU A 638 -33.28 -63.12 4.32
CA LEU A 638 -33.88 -63.74 3.14
C LEU A 638 -33.61 -65.25 3.09
N ALA A 639 -32.48 -65.72 3.61
CA ALA A 639 -32.20 -67.15 3.76
C ALA A 639 -33.23 -67.83 4.68
N ALA A 640 -33.55 -67.20 5.82
CA ALA A 640 -34.56 -67.68 6.76
C ALA A 640 -35.96 -67.71 6.12
N ALA A 641 -36.30 -66.68 5.33
CA ALA A 641 -37.56 -66.64 4.58
C ALA A 641 -37.62 -67.76 3.53
N ALA A 642 -36.55 -67.96 2.76
CA ALA A 642 -36.45 -69.02 1.76
C ALA A 642 -36.56 -70.43 2.36
N ARG A 643 -36.03 -70.65 3.58
CA ARG A 643 -36.20 -71.93 4.31
C ARG A 643 -37.66 -72.22 4.65
N LYS A 644 -38.44 -71.18 4.99
CA LYS A 644 -39.88 -71.32 5.28
C LYS A 644 -40.70 -71.64 4.03
N LEU A 645 -40.30 -71.11 2.88
CA LEU A 645 -40.95 -71.36 1.58
C LEU A 645 -40.63 -72.73 0.97
N ARG A 646 -39.65 -73.45 1.55
CA ARG A 646 -39.27 -74.82 1.16
C ARG A 646 -40.09 -75.90 1.90
N ARG A 647 -40.70 -75.52 3.02
CA ARG A 647 -41.66 -76.35 3.77
C ARG A 647 -43.04 -76.11 3.18
#